data_AF-A0AAQ3UMW5-F1
#
_entry.id   AF-A0AAQ3UMW5-F1
#
_cell.length_a   1.000
_cell.length_b   1.000
_cell.length_c   1.000
_cell.angle_alpha   90.00
_cell.angle_beta   90.00
_cell.angle_gamma   90.00
#
_symmetry.space_group_name_H-M   'P 1'
#
loop_
_entity.id
_entity.type
_entity.pdbx_description
1 polymer ?
#
loop_
_entity_poly.entity_id
_entity_poly.type
_entity_poly.pdbx_seq_one_letter_code
_entity_poly.pdbx_strand_id
1 'polypeptide(L)'
;MLGVPGPRGFDLNWSALNFQRFELNHLGNPFTEKELLEAIKQSPTDKAPGPDGFTGAFYGACWSIIKGDLVAVMNSLHSQRFLNFDLLNRANIVLVPKQDGAENLASYTPISLIHSVAKLFAKLLSLRLAPSMRDIISKSQTAFIKGRSIHDNFLFVRNLARRYHRNRTPMLLIKLDISKAFDSVRWDYLLALMDQLGFSTRWRNWVAFTLATSTSQVLLNGIPGQPIAHGKGLRQGDPFSPLLFVLAIDPLQRLLHLATEAGILSRVTKAKLRLRTSLYVDDAIIFIKPKKEELESLAALLHLFGEATGLRTNIQKSSVVPIKCEGLNLDEILAGFPASRTNFPIRYLGIPLTVARLKKGSKKVDFQYMIDKARNKLTSWQGRNLTMAGRIVLVKSVLSSQPVHTLSILNVPKEVLEEFDKVRRCFLWAGNENLTGGKCKVNWPTVSRPQDLGGLGILDIHRFARALRLRWLWRQWEDPNAPWAGLGTPCNDTDRLLFAAATRIVIGDGAKTSFWHCAWANGRRPKDIAHDIFIASRGRRCSVREALFDLTWVRHIDLQAIHTADHLKQFVDLWYLTQSVALVHDTEDRIIWRFNAFGTYSTASAYRVQFAGHTGLNLKSLIWKPWGPSKCKTFAWLIIRNRVWTSDRLAARGWPHNPTCQLCRQHPETAHHLIVECRYSRRIWEAIASWLSIAPLDPASWPNSKSVKQWWLMVDSSAVPKKGTCSLLLLIVWQIWLERNTRTFQRRERSVPDLLAAIKEEARMWSLSLVLQRNFGYSRLRITSSTIQSLSIADTRVYTTEVFEEIVIENAPLLERIIPDGFFRIRIIQAPKLKTLGYLYCRDYNGIPMIRPETTVFKKMEPVSINNVIRTVKILALAIPLKLDVVLNFLQCFPRVEKLYLVVLDGWTTQKNGLSYSSLECLDAHLKTLQLTYYHGYRSEVDLIRFFLLNARILETMKLVVKYHDKFDDKWFTSRLYRKLRLHVRASQIAKVVNFEVIDHNPFDSRCSVPANHIHNLALDDPFDRSSHATCQSD
;
A
#
# COMPACT_ATOMS: atom_id res chain seq x y z
N MET A 1 32.47 -3.24 -0.19
CA MET A 1 31.99 -3.48 -1.58
C MET A 1 31.87 -2.21 -2.43
N LEU A 2 32.20 -1.01 -1.92
CA LEU A 2 32.02 0.27 -2.63
C LEU A 2 33.35 1.02 -2.86
N GLY A 3 34.42 0.30 -3.21
CA GLY A 3 35.70 0.94 -3.57
C GLY A 3 35.60 1.63 -4.94
N VAL A 4 36.34 2.74 -5.09
CA VAL A 4 36.57 3.42 -6.37
C VAL A 4 37.10 2.39 -7.38
N PRO A 5 36.48 2.22 -8.56
CA PRO A 5 37.01 1.33 -9.58
C PRO A 5 38.32 1.89 -10.12
N GLY A 6 39.29 1.01 -10.41
CA GLY A 6 40.50 1.40 -11.13
C GLY A 6 40.19 2.05 -12.50
N PRO A 7 41.17 2.74 -13.11
CA PRO A 7 41.00 3.36 -14.42
C PRO A 7 40.49 2.35 -15.47
N ARG A 8 39.72 2.82 -16.46
CA ARG A 8 39.26 1.96 -17.56
C ARG A 8 40.45 1.62 -18.46
N GLY A 9 40.84 0.35 -18.49
CA GLY A 9 41.83 -0.14 -19.46
C GLY A 9 41.28 -0.18 -20.90
N PHE A 10 39.95 -0.27 -21.05
CA PHE A 10 39.25 -0.30 -22.33
C PHE A 10 37.92 0.46 -22.23
N ASP A 11 37.50 1.12 -23.32
CA ASP A 11 36.18 1.75 -23.45
C ASP A 11 35.52 1.32 -24.77
N LEU A 12 34.22 1.58 -24.92
CA LEU A 12 33.50 1.36 -26.16
C LEU A 12 33.91 2.38 -27.23
N ASN A 13 34.03 1.93 -28.48
CA ASN A 13 34.17 2.83 -29.62
C ASN A 13 32.82 3.47 -29.93
N TRP A 14 32.56 4.64 -29.33
CA TRP A 14 31.29 5.35 -29.40
C TRP A 14 30.88 5.77 -30.82
N SER A 15 31.83 6.15 -31.69
CA SER A 15 31.53 6.50 -33.08
C SER A 15 31.14 5.27 -33.89
N ALA A 16 31.80 4.12 -33.68
CA ALA A 16 31.43 2.85 -34.32
C ALA A 16 30.06 2.31 -33.84
N LEU A 17 29.64 2.61 -32.60
CA LEU A 17 28.30 2.27 -32.11
C LEU A 17 27.20 3.07 -32.81
N ASN A 18 27.50 4.26 -33.32
CA ASN A 18 26.61 5.16 -34.05
C ASN A 18 25.23 5.25 -33.37
N PHE A 19 25.20 5.81 -32.16
CA PHE A 19 23.98 6.07 -31.41
C PHE A 19 23.23 7.27 -31.99
N GLN A 20 21.90 7.17 -32.03
CA GLN A 20 21.05 8.33 -32.24
C GLN A 20 21.20 9.29 -31.04
N ARG A 21 21.56 10.55 -31.31
CA ARG A 21 21.42 11.63 -30.33
C ARG A 21 19.96 12.08 -30.25
N PHE A 22 19.49 12.37 -29.04
CA PHE A 22 18.14 12.83 -28.75
C PHE A 22 18.16 14.25 -28.17
N GLU A 23 17.14 15.05 -28.47
CA GLU A 23 17.02 16.42 -27.93
C GLU A 23 16.48 16.42 -26.49
N LEU A 24 17.39 16.25 -25.53
CA LEU A 24 17.06 16.07 -24.10
C LEU A 24 17.26 17.34 -23.27
N ASN A 25 17.44 18.51 -23.91
CA ASN A 25 17.68 19.79 -23.22
C ASN A 25 16.56 20.18 -22.24
N HIS A 26 15.30 19.85 -22.57
CA HIS A 26 14.12 20.11 -21.75
C HIS A 26 14.19 19.47 -20.34
N LEU A 27 14.95 18.38 -20.17
CA LEU A 27 15.17 17.75 -18.87
C LEU A 27 15.90 18.68 -17.88
N GLY A 28 16.68 19.62 -18.40
CA GLY A 28 17.50 20.58 -17.66
C GLY A 28 16.81 21.90 -17.30
N ASN A 29 15.48 22.02 -17.47
CA ASN A 29 14.70 23.21 -17.13
C ASN A 29 14.65 23.48 -15.61
N PRO A 30 14.27 24.69 -15.14
CA PRO A 30 14.03 24.96 -13.72
C PRO A 30 12.99 24.02 -13.10
N PHE A 31 13.10 23.73 -11.79
CA PHE A 31 12.07 22.98 -11.07
C PHE A 31 10.92 23.91 -10.64
N THR A 32 9.68 23.40 -10.62
CA THR A 32 8.51 24.22 -10.26
C THR A 32 7.81 23.69 -8.99
N GLU A 33 7.19 24.57 -8.20
CA GLU A 33 6.41 24.18 -7.00
C GLU A 33 5.38 23.08 -7.34
N LYS A 34 4.72 23.19 -8.50
CA LYS A 34 3.75 22.20 -9.00
C LYS A 34 4.38 20.83 -9.27
N GLU A 35 5.59 20.80 -9.82
CA GLU A 35 6.33 19.56 -10.10
C GLU A 35 6.77 18.87 -8.80
N LEU A 36 7.26 19.64 -7.82
CA LEU A 36 7.59 19.13 -6.48
C LEU A 36 6.36 18.53 -5.77
N LEU A 37 5.23 19.26 -5.78
CA LEU A 37 3.99 18.78 -5.18
C LEU A 37 3.47 17.49 -5.85
N GLU A 38 3.59 17.39 -7.18
CA GLU A 38 3.21 16.19 -7.92
C GLU A 38 4.16 15.02 -7.60
N ALA A 39 5.46 15.26 -7.45
CA ALA A 39 6.44 14.26 -7.02
C ALA A 39 6.13 13.72 -5.60
N ILE A 40 5.70 14.59 -4.68
CA ILE A 40 5.25 14.21 -3.33
C ILE A 40 3.94 13.40 -3.41
N LYS A 41 2.94 13.87 -4.16
CA LYS A 41 1.65 13.15 -4.34
C LYS A 41 1.79 11.77 -4.98
N GLN A 42 2.76 11.60 -5.87
CA GLN A 42 3.09 10.29 -6.46
C GLN A 42 4.03 9.44 -5.60
N SER A 43 4.50 9.95 -4.46
CA SER A 43 5.33 9.19 -3.52
C SER A 43 4.44 8.43 -2.53
N PRO A 44 4.75 7.16 -2.20
CA PRO A 44 3.97 6.40 -1.24
C PRO A 44 3.96 7.04 0.16
N THR A 45 2.79 7.16 0.76
CA THR A 45 2.61 7.79 2.08
C THR A 45 3.11 6.92 3.24
N ASP A 46 3.06 5.59 3.07
CA ASP A 46 3.20 4.57 4.12
C ASP A 46 4.53 3.79 4.08
N LYS A 47 5.54 4.33 3.38
CA LYS A 47 6.87 3.69 3.28
C LYS A 47 7.80 4.12 4.40
N ALA A 48 8.68 3.20 4.79
CA ALA A 48 9.74 3.45 5.76
C ALA A 48 10.57 4.70 5.37
N PRO A 49 10.91 5.55 6.36
CA PRO A 49 11.65 6.78 6.14
C PRO A 49 13.13 6.53 5.84
N GLY A 50 13.84 7.57 5.42
CA GLY A 50 15.30 7.61 5.41
C GLY A 50 15.91 7.86 6.79
N PRO A 51 17.19 8.26 6.87
CA PRO A 51 17.84 8.67 8.13
C PRO A 51 17.15 9.85 8.82
N ASP A 52 16.36 10.63 8.08
CA ASP A 52 15.59 11.80 8.52
C ASP A 52 14.26 11.46 9.23
N GLY A 53 13.85 10.18 9.28
CA GLY A 53 12.63 9.77 9.98
C GLY A 53 11.30 10.16 9.30
N PHE A 54 11.30 11.07 8.33
CA PHE A 54 10.09 11.53 7.63
C PHE A 54 9.58 10.55 6.57
N THR A 55 8.25 10.38 6.53
CA THR A 55 7.53 9.54 5.56
C THR A 55 6.84 10.40 4.50
N GLY A 56 6.37 9.79 3.41
CA GLY A 56 5.61 10.51 2.37
C GLY A 56 4.33 11.17 2.91
N ALA A 57 3.75 10.65 4.00
CA ALA A 57 2.61 11.26 4.68
C ALA A 57 2.96 12.64 5.29
N PHE A 58 4.15 12.79 5.87
CA PHE A 58 4.63 14.08 6.41
C PHE A 58 4.71 15.13 5.30
N TYR A 59 5.40 14.82 4.20
CA TYR A 59 5.54 15.74 3.07
C TYR A 59 4.19 16.13 2.44
N GLY A 60 3.22 15.21 2.41
CA GLY A 60 1.87 15.50 1.92
C GLY A 60 1.05 16.37 2.86
N ALA A 61 1.15 16.17 4.18
CA ALA A 61 0.40 16.93 5.18
C ALA A 61 0.98 18.31 5.46
N CYS A 62 2.31 18.40 5.58
CA CYS A 62 3.03 19.62 5.96
C CYS A 62 3.41 20.51 4.77
N TRP A 63 2.97 20.19 3.54
CA TRP A 63 3.38 20.89 2.31
C TRP A 63 3.24 22.41 2.37
N SER A 64 2.15 22.91 2.96
CA SER A 64 1.87 24.33 3.13
C SER A 64 2.93 25.08 3.96
N ILE A 65 3.64 24.36 4.83
CA ILE A 65 4.71 24.87 5.70
C ILE A 65 6.06 24.75 4.98
N ILE A 66 6.45 23.54 4.58
CA ILE A 66 7.82 23.21 4.13
C ILE A 66 8.12 23.53 2.66
N LYS A 67 7.13 24.01 1.88
CA LYS A 67 7.30 24.20 0.43
C LYS A 67 8.37 25.24 0.06
N GLY A 68 8.54 26.28 0.88
CA GLY A 68 9.52 27.35 0.63
C GLY A 68 10.94 26.78 0.61
N ASP A 69 11.30 26.04 1.66
CA ASP A 69 12.61 25.43 1.84
C ASP A 69 12.91 24.41 0.75
N LEU A 70 11.93 23.54 0.44
CA LEU A 70 12.08 22.53 -0.62
C LEU A 70 12.27 23.16 -2.00
N VAL A 71 11.56 24.25 -2.33
CA VAL A 71 11.77 24.99 -3.58
C VAL A 71 13.16 25.66 -3.59
N ALA A 72 13.59 26.26 -2.48
CA ALA A 72 14.91 26.89 -2.37
C ALA A 72 16.07 25.89 -2.53
N VAL A 73 15.94 24.68 -1.97
CA VAL A 73 16.88 23.58 -2.16
C VAL A 73 16.91 23.14 -3.62
N MET A 74 15.77 22.85 -4.25
CA MET A 74 15.73 22.40 -5.64
C MET A 74 16.25 23.47 -6.62
N ASN A 75 16.01 24.75 -6.36
CA ASN A 75 16.59 25.86 -7.12
C ASN A 75 18.12 25.95 -6.95
N SER A 76 18.63 25.68 -5.75
CA SER A 76 20.08 25.66 -5.50
C SER A 76 20.77 24.50 -6.23
N LEU A 77 20.17 23.30 -6.21
CA LEU A 77 20.63 22.15 -7.01
C LEU A 77 20.53 22.43 -8.51
N HIS A 78 19.48 23.13 -8.96
CA HIS A 78 19.33 23.53 -10.36
C HIS A 78 20.50 24.43 -10.83
N SER A 79 20.87 25.41 -10.01
CA SER A 79 22.04 26.29 -10.19
C SER A 79 23.39 25.61 -9.92
N GLN A 80 23.42 24.27 -9.86
CA GLN A 80 24.61 23.43 -9.62
C GLN A 80 25.34 23.69 -8.30
N ARG A 81 24.66 24.25 -7.29
CA ARG A 81 25.21 24.45 -5.94
C ARG A 81 24.91 23.20 -5.10
N PHE A 82 25.88 22.27 -5.08
CA PHE A 82 25.82 21.01 -4.33
C PHE A 82 26.58 21.04 -2.99
N LEU A 83 26.94 22.23 -2.49
CA LEU A 83 27.60 22.40 -1.19
C LEU A 83 26.77 21.74 -0.08
N ASN A 84 27.43 20.93 0.77
CA ASN A 84 26.84 20.17 1.88
C ASN A 84 25.72 19.19 1.47
N PHE A 85 25.58 18.85 0.17
CA PHE A 85 24.54 17.92 -0.28
C PHE A 85 24.79 16.48 0.20
N ASP A 86 26.03 16.12 0.54
CA ASP A 86 26.42 14.88 1.21
C ASP A 86 25.72 14.67 2.56
N LEU A 87 25.36 15.75 3.27
CA LEU A 87 24.53 15.69 4.49
C LEU A 87 23.12 15.19 4.18
N LEU A 88 22.55 15.66 3.07
CA LEU A 88 21.19 15.34 2.60
C LEU A 88 21.13 14.08 1.71
N ASN A 89 22.28 13.51 1.33
CA ASN A 89 22.41 12.39 0.39
C ASN A 89 22.82 11.06 1.08
N ARG A 90 22.56 10.96 2.39
CA ARG A 90 22.78 9.78 3.24
C ARG A 90 21.69 8.72 3.04
N ALA A 91 22.00 7.45 3.33
CA ALA A 91 21.03 6.36 3.30
C ALA A 91 21.30 5.26 4.34
N ASN A 92 20.25 4.66 4.90
CA ASN A 92 20.33 3.48 5.77
C ASN A 92 20.05 2.21 4.96
N ILE A 93 21.01 1.28 4.91
CA ILE A 93 20.85 -0.01 4.24
C ILE A 93 20.21 -1.01 5.22
N VAL A 94 19.00 -1.45 4.91
CA VAL A 94 18.28 -2.51 5.64
C VAL A 94 18.37 -3.81 4.87
N LEU A 95 18.64 -4.92 5.56
CA LEU A 95 18.72 -6.25 4.96
C LEU A 95 17.34 -6.93 4.99
N VAL A 96 16.77 -7.18 3.81
CA VAL A 96 15.48 -7.88 3.66
C VAL A 96 15.72 -9.34 3.28
N PRO A 97 15.23 -10.33 4.05
CA PRO A 97 15.45 -11.74 3.74
C PRO A 97 14.73 -12.15 2.45
N LYS A 98 15.40 -12.93 1.60
CA LYS A 98 14.85 -13.48 0.33
C LYS A 98 13.95 -14.70 0.57
N GLN A 99 14.12 -15.37 1.71
CA GLN A 99 13.41 -16.58 2.12
C GLN A 99 13.27 -16.62 3.64
N ASP A 100 12.29 -17.37 4.15
CA ASP A 100 12.15 -17.64 5.58
C ASP A 100 13.37 -18.45 6.07
N GLY A 101 13.87 -18.16 7.28
CA GLY A 101 15.08 -18.82 7.82
C GLY A 101 16.38 -18.45 7.10
N ALA A 102 16.56 -17.18 6.71
CA ALA A 102 17.77 -16.72 6.03
C ALA A 102 18.96 -16.58 7.00
N GLU A 103 19.87 -17.56 7.01
CA GLU A 103 21.07 -17.58 7.88
C GLU A 103 22.29 -16.87 7.25
N ASN A 104 22.43 -16.94 5.92
CA ASN A 104 23.60 -16.43 5.19
C ASN A 104 23.36 -15.04 4.58
N LEU A 105 24.38 -14.16 4.57
CA LEU A 105 24.28 -12.80 4.01
C LEU A 105 23.83 -12.78 2.53
N ALA A 106 24.22 -13.79 1.73
CA ALA A 106 23.77 -13.94 0.35
C ALA A 106 22.24 -14.13 0.20
N SER A 107 21.57 -14.64 1.25
CA SER A 107 20.12 -14.82 1.34
C SER A 107 19.37 -13.52 1.69
N TYR A 108 20.06 -12.38 1.85
CA TYR A 108 19.47 -11.07 2.05
C TYR A 108 19.57 -10.18 0.81
N THR A 109 18.67 -9.20 0.71
CA THR A 109 18.68 -8.13 -0.28
C THR A 109 18.89 -6.80 0.45
N PRO A 110 19.97 -6.04 0.16
CA PRO A 110 20.20 -4.73 0.77
C PRO A 110 19.27 -3.68 0.14
N ILE A 111 18.50 -2.97 0.95
CA ILE A 111 17.63 -1.87 0.51
C ILE A 111 18.09 -0.56 1.16
N SER A 112 18.46 0.41 0.34
CA SER A 112 18.85 1.76 0.75
C SER A 112 17.61 2.62 1.01
N LEU A 113 17.38 2.94 2.28
CA LEU A 113 16.44 3.96 2.73
C LEU A 113 17.13 5.32 2.66
N ILE A 114 16.92 6.04 1.55
CA ILE A 114 17.58 7.33 1.26
C ILE A 114 16.85 8.47 1.97
N HIS A 115 17.62 9.43 2.50
CA HIS A 115 17.15 10.68 3.07
C HIS A 115 16.15 11.40 2.14
N SER A 116 15.04 11.87 2.68
CA SER A 116 13.87 12.23 1.86
C SER A 116 14.11 13.36 0.87
N VAL A 117 14.98 14.33 1.17
CA VAL A 117 15.30 15.44 0.25
C VAL A 117 16.03 14.95 -1.01
N ALA A 118 17.10 14.16 -0.87
CA ALA A 118 17.79 13.56 -2.02
C ALA A 118 16.89 12.56 -2.77
N LYS A 119 16.03 11.83 -2.05
CA LYS A 119 15.02 10.94 -2.64
C LYS A 119 13.97 11.70 -3.44
N LEU A 120 13.56 12.90 -3.01
CA LEU A 120 12.65 13.79 -3.74
C LEU A 120 13.34 14.34 -4.99
N PHE A 121 14.61 14.76 -4.91
CA PHE A 121 15.39 15.17 -6.08
C PHE A 121 15.51 14.05 -7.11
N ALA A 122 15.90 12.84 -6.67
CA ALA A 122 15.93 11.66 -7.53
C ALA A 122 14.55 11.31 -8.13
N LYS A 123 13.46 11.51 -7.37
CA LYS A 123 12.09 11.35 -7.86
C LYS A 123 11.73 12.38 -8.94
N LEU A 124 12.17 13.63 -8.83
CA LEU A 124 12.00 14.65 -9.87
C LEU A 124 12.75 14.26 -11.15
N LEU A 125 14.03 13.86 -11.03
CA LEU A 125 14.81 13.37 -12.17
C LEU A 125 14.15 12.15 -12.83
N SER A 126 13.63 11.20 -12.05
CA SER A 126 12.95 10.03 -12.62
C SER A 126 11.64 10.38 -13.32
N LEU A 127 10.89 11.37 -12.83
CA LEU A 127 9.66 11.85 -13.48
C LEU A 127 9.93 12.60 -14.78
N ARG A 128 11.00 13.38 -14.86
CA ARG A 128 11.43 14.08 -16.08
C ARG A 128 11.91 13.12 -17.15
N LEU A 129 12.70 12.10 -16.78
CA LEU A 129 13.29 11.16 -17.74
C LEU A 129 12.29 10.09 -18.22
N ALA A 130 11.37 9.63 -17.36
CA ALA A 130 10.49 8.49 -17.67
C ALA A 130 9.65 8.60 -18.97
N PRO A 131 9.19 9.79 -19.44
CA PRO A 131 8.56 9.95 -20.75
C PRO A 131 9.51 9.57 -21.90
N SER A 132 10.72 10.13 -21.93
CA SER A 132 11.70 9.98 -23.02
C SER A 132 12.33 8.58 -23.08
N MET A 133 12.29 7.82 -21.98
CA MET A 133 12.78 6.42 -21.92
C MET A 133 12.10 5.47 -22.92
N ARG A 134 10.92 5.82 -23.45
CA ARG A 134 10.26 4.99 -24.48
C ARG A 134 11.02 5.00 -25.80
N ASP A 135 11.65 6.12 -26.11
CA ASP A 135 12.24 6.40 -27.43
C ASP A 135 13.76 6.20 -27.41
N ILE A 136 14.41 6.53 -26.28
CA ILE A 136 15.85 6.31 -26.07
C ILE A 136 16.21 4.82 -26.01
N ILE A 137 15.39 3.99 -25.35
CA ILE A 137 15.75 2.60 -25.02
C ILE A 137 15.24 1.59 -26.04
N SER A 138 16.09 0.67 -26.48
CA SER A 138 15.76 -0.39 -27.43
C SER A 138 14.56 -1.25 -27.02
N LYS A 139 13.78 -1.70 -28.01
CA LYS A 139 12.59 -2.56 -27.80
C LYS A 139 12.89 -3.92 -27.15
N SER A 140 14.16 -4.33 -27.02
CA SER A 140 14.56 -5.52 -26.27
C SER A 140 14.43 -5.38 -24.76
N GLN A 141 14.47 -4.16 -24.23
CA GLN A 141 14.37 -3.87 -22.81
C GLN A 141 12.93 -3.42 -22.47
N THR A 142 12.34 -3.99 -21.42
CA THR A 142 10.96 -3.68 -21.02
C THR A 142 10.77 -3.36 -19.54
N ALA A 143 11.82 -3.49 -18.73
CA ALA A 143 11.75 -3.08 -17.33
C ALA A 143 11.70 -1.54 -17.22
N PHE A 144 10.92 -1.06 -16.23
CA PHE A 144 10.79 0.35 -15.83
C PHE A 144 10.34 1.37 -16.91
N ILE A 145 10.10 0.96 -18.16
CA ILE A 145 9.65 1.84 -19.23
C ILE A 145 8.12 1.88 -19.31
N LYS A 146 7.54 3.09 -19.24
CA LYS A 146 6.10 3.31 -19.29
C LYS A 146 5.49 2.73 -20.58
N GLY A 147 4.45 1.89 -20.43
CA GLY A 147 3.76 1.23 -21.54
C GLY A 147 4.36 -0.13 -21.99
N ARG A 148 5.58 -0.46 -21.55
CA ARG A 148 6.16 -1.82 -21.71
C ARG A 148 5.80 -2.69 -20.50
N SER A 149 5.82 -4.01 -20.64
CA SER A 149 5.45 -4.95 -19.57
C SER A 149 6.40 -6.13 -19.50
N ILE A 150 6.70 -6.62 -18.28
CA ILE A 150 7.40 -7.89 -18.01
C ILE A 150 6.88 -9.07 -18.86
N HIS A 151 5.58 -9.05 -19.16
CA HIS A 151 4.93 -10.08 -19.96
C HIS A 151 5.33 -10.08 -21.44
N ASP A 152 5.80 -8.94 -21.97
CA ASP A 152 6.22 -8.78 -23.36
C ASP A 152 7.46 -9.63 -23.65
N ASN A 153 8.47 -9.53 -22.78
CA ASN A 153 9.68 -10.35 -22.83
C ASN A 153 9.34 -11.84 -22.75
N PHE A 154 8.51 -12.25 -21.78
CA PHE A 154 8.15 -13.65 -21.66
C PHE A 154 7.40 -14.16 -22.90
N LEU A 155 6.45 -13.38 -23.44
CA LEU A 155 5.71 -13.78 -24.64
C LEU A 155 6.63 -13.87 -25.86
N PHE A 156 7.53 -12.91 -26.03
CA PHE A 156 8.56 -12.88 -27.07
C PHE A 156 9.48 -14.10 -27.00
N VAL A 157 10.20 -14.30 -25.88
CA VAL A 157 11.15 -15.41 -25.69
C VAL A 157 10.44 -16.76 -25.85
N ARG A 158 9.28 -16.96 -25.21
CA ARG A 158 8.54 -18.23 -25.30
C ARG A 158 8.11 -18.52 -26.74
N ASN A 159 7.54 -17.55 -27.44
CA ASN A 159 7.04 -17.79 -28.80
C ASN A 159 8.20 -17.99 -29.78
N LEU A 160 9.34 -17.32 -29.58
CA LEU A 160 10.53 -17.49 -30.41
C LEU A 160 11.18 -18.88 -30.18
N ALA A 161 11.35 -19.32 -28.93
CA ALA A 161 11.80 -20.67 -28.61
C ALA A 161 10.87 -21.76 -29.19
N ARG A 162 9.55 -21.56 -29.08
CA ARG A 162 8.54 -22.45 -29.69
C ARG A 162 8.61 -22.46 -31.22
N ARG A 163 9.00 -21.35 -31.85
CA ARG A 163 9.17 -21.24 -33.30
C ARG A 163 10.38 -22.06 -33.77
N TYR A 164 11.55 -21.91 -33.13
CA TYR A 164 12.72 -22.73 -33.47
C TYR A 164 12.45 -24.22 -33.27
N HIS A 165 11.85 -24.59 -32.15
CA HIS A 165 11.46 -25.98 -31.87
C HIS A 165 10.50 -26.56 -32.93
N ARG A 166 9.47 -25.80 -33.33
CA ARG A 166 8.52 -26.23 -34.37
C ARG A 166 9.18 -26.34 -35.74
N ASN A 167 10.04 -25.39 -36.09
CA ASN A 167 10.75 -25.34 -37.36
C ASN A 167 11.98 -26.27 -37.41
N ARG A 168 12.20 -27.09 -36.37
CA ARG A 168 13.39 -27.94 -36.20
C ARG A 168 14.71 -27.19 -36.45
N THR A 169 14.77 -25.92 -36.04
CA THR A 169 15.96 -25.07 -36.20
C THR A 169 16.84 -25.19 -34.95
N PRO A 170 18.07 -25.71 -35.04
CA PRO A 170 18.98 -25.80 -33.90
C PRO A 170 19.29 -24.40 -33.36
N MET A 171 19.14 -24.22 -32.04
CA MET A 171 19.31 -22.93 -31.37
C MET A 171 19.66 -23.14 -29.89
N LEU A 172 20.51 -22.29 -29.33
CA LEU A 172 20.73 -22.20 -27.89
C LEU A 172 19.96 -20.99 -27.34
N LEU A 173 19.25 -21.20 -26.23
CA LEU A 173 18.70 -20.14 -25.40
C LEU A 173 19.60 -20.00 -24.18
N ILE A 174 20.30 -18.87 -24.08
CA ILE A 174 21.20 -18.56 -22.96
C ILE A 174 20.46 -17.61 -22.03
N LYS A 175 20.39 -17.95 -20.74
CA LYS A 175 20.01 -17.05 -19.66
C LYS A 175 21.28 -16.60 -18.94
N LEU A 176 21.56 -15.31 -18.98
CA LEU A 176 22.69 -14.70 -18.29
C LEU A 176 22.37 -14.41 -16.82
N ASP A 177 23.41 -14.44 -15.98
CA ASP A 177 23.42 -13.95 -14.60
C ASP A 177 24.40 -12.77 -14.51
N ILE A 178 23.94 -11.57 -14.14
CA ILE A 178 24.79 -10.37 -14.05
C ILE A 178 25.21 -10.17 -12.58
N SER A 179 26.51 -10.19 -12.32
CA SER A 179 27.04 -10.12 -10.96
C SER A 179 26.75 -8.76 -10.30
N LYS A 180 25.90 -8.77 -9.26
CA LYS A 180 25.56 -7.60 -8.42
C LYS A 180 25.19 -6.38 -9.27
N ALA A 181 24.26 -6.58 -10.21
CA ALA A 181 24.03 -5.67 -11.34
C ALA A 181 23.90 -4.18 -10.97
N PHE A 182 23.15 -3.84 -9.91
CA PHE A 182 23.06 -2.45 -9.44
C PHE A 182 24.36 -1.94 -8.81
N ASP A 183 25.06 -2.77 -8.04
CA ASP A 183 26.23 -2.38 -7.25
C ASP A 183 27.53 -2.29 -8.09
N SER A 184 27.48 -2.69 -9.36
CA SER A 184 28.66 -2.83 -10.24
C SER A 184 28.78 -1.78 -11.36
N VAL A 185 27.72 -1.03 -11.67
CA VAL A 185 27.71 0.00 -12.73
C VAL A 185 28.81 1.04 -12.52
N ARG A 186 29.67 1.22 -13.54
CA ARG A 186 30.69 2.28 -13.59
C ARG A 186 30.07 3.65 -13.89
N TRP A 187 30.40 4.66 -13.10
CA TRP A 187 29.87 6.03 -13.24
C TRP A 187 30.48 6.79 -14.41
N ASP A 188 31.78 6.61 -14.67
CA ASP A 188 32.49 7.22 -15.81
C ASP A 188 31.91 6.75 -17.15
N TYR A 189 31.69 5.44 -17.30
CA TYR A 189 30.94 4.87 -18.43
C TYR A 189 29.52 5.42 -18.56
N LEU A 190 28.75 5.48 -17.46
CA LEU A 190 27.37 5.96 -17.50
C LEU A 190 27.29 7.42 -17.96
N LEU A 191 28.18 8.29 -17.48
CA LEU A 191 28.22 9.70 -17.87
C LEU A 191 28.66 9.88 -19.34
N ALA A 192 29.59 9.06 -19.83
CA ALA A 192 29.99 9.03 -21.24
C ALA A 192 28.84 8.59 -22.15
N LEU A 193 28.14 7.50 -21.81
CA LEU A 193 26.94 7.03 -22.52
C LEU A 193 25.87 8.13 -22.61
N MET A 194 25.63 8.86 -21.51
CA MET A 194 24.65 9.94 -21.49
C MET A 194 25.05 11.11 -22.41
N ASP A 195 26.34 11.42 -22.57
CA ASP A 195 26.77 12.45 -23.52
C ASP A 195 26.58 12.02 -24.98
N GLN A 196 26.80 10.73 -25.28
CA GLN A 196 26.54 10.16 -26.60
C GLN A 196 25.04 10.14 -26.94
N LEU A 197 24.17 9.93 -25.95
CA LEU A 197 22.71 9.98 -26.13
C LEU A 197 22.12 11.41 -26.22
N GLY A 198 22.92 12.46 -25.98
CA GLY A 198 22.49 13.86 -26.09
C GLY A 198 21.96 14.48 -24.79
N PHE A 199 22.29 13.91 -23.61
CA PHE A 199 21.98 14.55 -22.33
C PHE A 199 22.86 15.79 -22.10
N SER A 200 22.21 16.91 -21.76
CA SER A 200 22.90 18.18 -21.50
C SER A 200 23.89 18.09 -20.32
N THR A 201 24.94 18.90 -20.37
CA THR A 201 25.99 18.97 -19.33
C THR A 201 25.38 19.21 -17.93
N ARG A 202 24.36 20.07 -17.82
CA ARG A 202 23.65 20.34 -16.55
C ARG A 202 23.04 19.05 -15.97
N TRP A 203 22.37 18.25 -16.79
CA TRP A 203 21.80 16.98 -16.34
C TRP A 203 22.88 15.96 -15.96
N ARG A 204 23.95 15.84 -16.77
CA ARG A 204 25.09 14.96 -16.45
C ARG A 204 25.75 15.36 -15.13
N ASN A 205 25.91 16.66 -14.87
CA ASN A 205 26.42 17.17 -13.60
C ASN A 205 25.51 16.81 -12.42
N TRP A 206 24.18 16.96 -12.54
CA TRP A 206 23.24 16.52 -11.49
C TRP A 206 23.38 15.03 -11.17
N VAL A 207 23.51 14.17 -12.18
CA VAL A 207 23.74 12.73 -11.96
C VAL A 207 25.09 12.49 -11.30
N ALA A 208 26.16 13.11 -11.80
CA ALA A 208 27.51 12.99 -11.25
C ALA A 208 27.58 13.39 -9.77
N PHE A 209 27.07 14.57 -9.40
CA PHE A 209 27.07 15.04 -8.01
C PHE A 209 26.18 14.17 -7.09
N THR A 210 25.02 13.72 -7.57
CA THR A 210 24.12 12.84 -6.79
C THR A 210 24.75 11.48 -6.50
N LEU A 211 25.58 10.96 -7.41
CA LEU A 211 26.31 9.72 -7.22
C LEU A 211 27.54 9.94 -6.32
N ALA A 212 28.39 10.93 -6.65
CA ALA A 212 29.66 11.18 -5.97
C ALA A 212 29.53 11.57 -4.48
N THR A 213 28.47 12.28 -4.10
CA THR A 213 28.20 12.66 -2.70
C THR A 213 27.42 11.59 -1.92
N SER A 214 27.11 10.43 -2.53
CA SER A 214 26.27 9.44 -1.87
C SER A 214 27.03 8.61 -0.84
N THR A 215 26.45 8.53 0.36
CA THR A 215 26.96 7.75 1.49
C THR A 215 25.88 6.79 1.99
N SER A 216 26.27 5.67 2.60
CA SER A 216 25.31 4.74 3.21
C SER A 216 25.86 4.06 4.46
N GLN A 217 25.00 3.84 5.44
CA GLN A 217 25.30 3.11 6.68
C GLN A 217 24.48 1.82 6.71
N VAL A 218 25.07 0.69 7.13
CA VAL A 218 24.30 -0.56 7.31
C VAL A 218 23.57 -0.51 8.64
N LEU A 219 22.25 -0.72 8.61
CA LEU A 219 21.40 -0.70 9.80
C LEU A 219 21.32 -2.12 10.40
N LEU A 220 21.94 -2.33 11.55
CA LEU A 220 21.92 -3.60 12.28
C LEU A 220 21.14 -3.42 13.59
N ASN A 221 20.05 -4.18 13.76
CA ASN A 221 19.16 -4.09 14.93
C ASN A 221 18.65 -2.67 15.25
N GLY A 222 18.52 -1.81 14.23
CA GLY A 222 18.11 -0.41 14.36
C GLY A 222 19.26 0.59 14.60
N ILE A 223 20.50 0.11 14.77
CA ILE A 223 21.68 0.95 14.98
C ILE A 223 22.42 1.12 13.63
N PRO A 224 22.71 2.34 13.17
CA PRO A 224 23.48 2.58 11.95
C PRO A 224 24.97 2.34 12.21
N GLY A 225 25.60 1.52 11.37
CA GLY A 225 27.05 1.30 11.38
C GLY A 225 27.84 2.46 10.76
N GLN A 226 29.14 2.22 10.50
CA GLN A 226 30.03 3.24 9.92
C GLN A 226 29.57 3.70 8.51
N PRO A 227 29.69 4.99 8.17
CA PRO A 227 29.41 5.50 6.82
C PRO A 227 30.32 4.88 5.76
N ILE A 228 29.70 4.47 4.64
CA ILE A 228 30.40 3.96 3.47
C ILE A 228 30.16 4.96 2.33
N ALA A 229 31.21 5.63 1.88
CA ALA A 229 31.19 6.43 0.65
C ALA A 229 31.06 5.50 -0.57
N HIS A 230 30.30 5.93 -1.57
CA HIS A 230 30.13 5.19 -2.83
C HIS A 230 31.19 5.63 -3.84
N GLY A 231 31.81 4.67 -4.54
CA GLY A 231 32.68 4.94 -5.70
C GLY A 231 32.18 4.36 -7.03
N LYS A 232 31.08 3.60 -7.00
CA LYS A 232 30.41 2.97 -8.15
C LYS A 232 29.05 2.41 -7.74
N GLY A 233 28.27 1.97 -8.71
CA GLY A 233 26.97 1.33 -8.50
C GLY A 233 25.82 2.32 -8.27
N LEU A 234 24.63 1.78 -8.04
CA LEU A 234 23.36 2.50 -8.00
C LEU A 234 22.54 2.01 -6.79
N ARG A 235 22.01 2.92 -5.97
CA ARG A 235 21.33 2.56 -4.71
C ARG A 235 20.01 1.82 -4.93
N GLN A 236 19.91 0.60 -4.39
CA GLN A 236 18.69 -0.21 -4.45
C GLN A 236 17.61 0.37 -3.53
N GLY A 237 16.56 0.97 -4.10
CA GLY A 237 15.52 1.71 -3.35
C GLY A 237 15.40 3.18 -3.74
N ASP A 238 16.37 3.69 -4.50
CA ASP A 238 16.32 4.98 -5.18
C ASP A 238 15.26 4.97 -6.32
N PRO A 239 14.40 5.98 -6.46
CA PRO A 239 13.44 6.06 -7.56
C PRO A 239 14.07 6.33 -8.94
N PHE A 240 15.33 6.76 -9.02
CA PHE A 240 16.04 7.09 -10.27
C PHE A 240 17.00 6.00 -10.74
N SER A 241 17.67 5.30 -9.81
CA SER A 241 18.59 4.19 -10.11
C SER A 241 18.05 3.16 -11.12
N PRO A 242 16.75 2.76 -11.11
CA PRO A 242 16.22 1.83 -12.11
C PRO A 242 16.31 2.33 -13.56
N LEU A 243 16.17 3.64 -13.81
CA LEU A 243 16.28 4.22 -15.16
C LEU A 243 17.74 4.32 -15.59
N LEU A 244 18.64 4.71 -14.68
CA LEU A 244 20.08 4.72 -14.92
C LEU A 244 20.63 3.33 -15.23
N PHE A 245 20.18 2.30 -14.52
CA PHE A 245 20.54 0.91 -14.81
C PHE A 245 20.05 0.46 -16.19
N VAL A 246 18.80 0.81 -16.54
CA VAL A 246 18.22 0.50 -17.86
C VAL A 246 19.00 1.17 -19.00
N LEU A 247 19.46 2.42 -18.82
CA LEU A 247 20.38 3.08 -19.75
C LEU A 247 21.70 2.30 -19.85
N ALA A 248 22.35 2.01 -18.72
CA ALA A 248 23.67 1.39 -18.68
C ALA A 248 23.76 0.03 -19.42
N ILE A 249 22.69 -0.78 -19.37
CA ILE A 249 22.66 -2.13 -19.97
C ILE A 249 22.24 -2.14 -21.46
N ASP A 250 21.50 -1.14 -21.94
CA ASP A 250 20.92 -1.17 -23.30
C ASP A 250 21.95 -1.30 -24.46
N PRO A 251 23.15 -0.68 -24.39
CA PRO A 251 24.20 -0.84 -25.41
C PRO A 251 24.60 -2.29 -25.72
N LEU A 252 24.37 -3.25 -24.79
CA LEU A 252 24.58 -4.67 -25.05
C LEU A 252 23.79 -5.18 -26.26
N GLN A 253 22.54 -4.70 -26.46
CA GLN A 253 21.76 -5.09 -27.63
C GLN A 253 22.31 -4.47 -28.93
N ARG A 254 22.85 -3.25 -28.88
CA ARG A 254 23.48 -2.60 -30.04
C ARG A 254 24.76 -3.32 -30.44
N LEU A 255 25.62 -3.69 -29.49
CA LEU A 255 26.82 -4.51 -29.72
C LEU A 255 26.48 -5.85 -30.38
N LEU A 256 25.48 -6.57 -29.85
CA LEU A 256 25.03 -7.84 -30.42
C LEU A 256 24.37 -7.70 -31.79
N HIS A 257 23.80 -6.53 -32.11
CA HIS A 257 23.28 -6.21 -33.43
C HIS A 257 24.42 -5.96 -34.43
N LEU A 258 25.41 -5.14 -34.08
CA LEU A 258 26.58 -4.86 -34.93
C LEU A 258 27.40 -6.12 -35.20
N ALA A 259 27.61 -6.97 -34.19
CA ALA A 259 28.23 -8.29 -34.37
C ALA A 259 27.40 -9.22 -35.30
N THR A 260 26.10 -8.97 -35.45
CA THR A 260 25.25 -9.68 -36.44
C THR A 260 25.39 -9.12 -37.85
N GLU A 261 25.67 -7.82 -37.98
CA GLU A 261 25.86 -7.13 -39.26
C GLU A 261 27.25 -7.39 -39.83
N ALA A 262 28.28 -7.40 -38.98
CA ALA A 262 29.65 -7.79 -39.30
C ALA A 262 29.85 -9.30 -39.54
N GLY A 263 28.78 -10.12 -39.51
CA GLY A 263 28.85 -11.57 -39.77
C GLY A 263 29.40 -12.44 -38.62
N ILE A 264 30.01 -11.85 -37.58
CA ILE A 264 30.55 -12.55 -36.40
C ILE A 264 29.49 -13.46 -35.74
N LEU A 265 28.24 -12.99 -35.66
CA LEU A 265 27.11 -13.76 -35.15
C LEU A 265 26.07 -13.99 -36.24
N SER A 266 25.70 -15.25 -36.51
CA SER A 266 24.67 -15.56 -37.52
C SER A 266 23.36 -14.82 -37.25
N ARG A 267 22.71 -14.31 -38.32
CA ARG A 267 21.31 -13.88 -38.24
C ARG A 267 20.42 -15.01 -37.73
N VAL A 268 19.78 -14.79 -36.59
CA VAL A 268 18.97 -15.81 -35.90
C VAL A 268 17.64 -16.07 -36.61
N THR A 269 17.21 -15.17 -37.51
CA THR A 269 15.86 -15.19 -38.09
C THR A 269 15.74 -14.48 -39.45
N LYS A 270 14.71 -14.84 -40.24
CA LYS A 270 14.48 -14.36 -41.64
C LYS A 270 13.56 -13.13 -41.85
N ALA A 271 13.26 -12.25 -40.88
CA ALA A 271 12.35 -11.11 -41.15
C ALA A 271 12.80 -9.79 -40.53
N LYS A 272 12.32 -8.67 -41.11
CA LYS A 272 12.74 -7.27 -40.92
C LYS A 272 12.97 -6.75 -39.49
N LEU A 273 12.44 -7.39 -38.44
CA LEU A 273 12.45 -6.83 -37.08
C LEU A 273 12.53 -7.93 -36.03
N ARG A 274 13.75 -8.42 -35.73
CA ARG A 274 13.95 -9.59 -34.86
C ARG A 274 15.24 -9.50 -34.04
N LEU A 275 15.11 -8.84 -32.90
CA LEU A 275 16.06 -8.85 -31.78
C LEU A 275 16.48 -10.29 -31.45
N ARG A 276 17.76 -10.52 -31.14
CA ARG A 276 18.22 -11.80 -30.57
C ARG A 276 18.15 -11.84 -29.04
N THR A 277 17.89 -10.70 -28.41
CA THR A 277 17.95 -10.49 -26.97
C THR A 277 16.60 -10.07 -26.38
N SER A 278 16.44 -10.36 -25.09
CA SER A 278 15.30 -9.94 -24.26
C SER A 278 15.84 -9.58 -22.89
N LEU A 279 15.82 -8.29 -22.55
CA LEU A 279 16.40 -7.72 -21.33
C LEU A 279 15.28 -7.29 -20.39
N TYR A 280 15.33 -7.72 -19.12
CA TYR A 280 14.43 -7.23 -18.08
C TYR A 280 15.23 -7.00 -16.80
N VAL A 281 15.69 -5.76 -16.59
CA VAL A 281 16.71 -5.46 -15.58
C VAL A 281 17.94 -6.37 -15.80
N ASP A 282 18.30 -7.20 -14.83
CA ASP A 282 19.38 -8.19 -14.84
C ASP A 282 19.01 -9.53 -15.51
N ASP A 283 17.71 -9.82 -15.67
CA ASP A 283 17.18 -11.06 -16.28
C ASP A 283 17.30 -10.99 -17.82
N ALA A 284 18.51 -11.25 -18.35
CA ALA A 284 18.84 -11.20 -19.78
C ALA A 284 18.80 -12.59 -20.47
N ILE A 285 18.07 -12.68 -21.58
CA ILE A 285 18.02 -13.87 -22.46
C ILE A 285 18.63 -13.54 -23.83
N ILE A 286 19.45 -14.44 -24.36
CA ILE A 286 20.05 -14.37 -25.70
C ILE A 286 19.76 -15.65 -26.47
N PHE A 287 19.39 -15.53 -27.76
CA PHE A 287 19.36 -16.65 -28.70
C PHE A 287 20.59 -16.62 -29.61
N ILE A 288 21.28 -17.76 -29.72
CA ILE A 288 22.50 -17.93 -30.53
C ILE A 288 22.51 -19.31 -31.19
N LYS A 289 23.13 -19.45 -32.37
CA LYS A 289 23.24 -20.77 -32.99
C LYS A 289 24.19 -21.67 -32.18
N PRO A 290 23.99 -23.00 -32.19
CA PRO A 290 24.93 -23.95 -31.59
C PRO A 290 26.18 -24.07 -32.48
N LYS A 291 27.07 -23.09 -32.37
CA LYS A 291 28.38 -23.00 -33.02
C LYS A 291 29.41 -22.57 -31.99
N LYS A 292 30.59 -23.18 -32.03
CA LYS A 292 31.67 -22.89 -31.07
C LYS A 292 32.16 -21.45 -31.22
N GLU A 293 32.38 -21.01 -32.45
CA GLU A 293 32.91 -19.68 -32.79
C GLU A 293 31.94 -18.56 -32.38
N GLU A 294 30.62 -18.78 -32.54
CA GLU A 294 29.59 -17.83 -32.10
C GLU A 294 29.55 -17.71 -30.56
N LEU A 295 29.77 -18.79 -29.82
CA LEU A 295 29.79 -18.79 -28.35
C LEU A 295 31.06 -18.16 -27.79
N GLU A 296 32.23 -18.44 -28.37
CA GLU A 296 33.50 -17.80 -28.01
C GLU A 296 33.43 -16.30 -28.29
N SER A 297 32.88 -15.90 -29.45
CA SER A 297 32.62 -14.49 -29.79
C SER A 297 31.65 -13.82 -28.80
N LEU A 298 30.60 -14.53 -28.36
CA LEU A 298 29.69 -14.02 -27.34
C LEU A 298 30.37 -13.88 -25.96
N ALA A 299 31.21 -14.84 -25.58
CA ALA A 299 31.96 -14.81 -24.33
C ALA A 299 32.91 -13.59 -24.29
N ALA A 300 33.66 -13.37 -25.37
CA ALA A 300 34.55 -12.22 -25.52
C ALA A 300 33.78 -10.88 -25.49
N LEU A 301 32.64 -10.79 -26.20
CA LEU A 301 31.79 -9.59 -26.19
C LEU A 301 31.24 -9.29 -24.79
N LEU A 302 30.75 -10.30 -24.07
CA LEU A 302 30.25 -10.15 -22.70
C LEU A 302 31.36 -9.79 -21.70
N HIS A 303 32.57 -10.29 -21.90
CA HIS A 303 33.76 -9.92 -21.12
C HIS A 303 34.13 -8.46 -21.33
N LEU A 304 34.33 -8.03 -22.58
CA LEU A 304 34.68 -6.64 -22.93
C LEU A 304 33.61 -5.64 -22.49
N PHE A 305 32.33 -5.99 -22.64
CA PHE A 305 31.22 -5.21 -22.11
C PHE A 305 31.28 -5.11 -20.57
N GLY A 306 31.60 -6.21 -19.89
CA GLY A 306 31.77 -6.24 -18.44
C GLY A 306 32.93 -5.38 -17.92
N GLU A 307 34.04 -5.29 -18.68
CA GLU A 307 35.18 -4.42 -18.35
C GLU A 307 34.83 -2.92 -18.53
N ALA A 308 34.24 -2.55 -19.68
CA ALA A 308 33.90 -1.16 -19.98
C ALA A 308 32.79 -0.61 -19.05
N THR A 309 31.76 -1.42 -18.75
CA THR A 309 30.55 -0.97 -18.02
C THR A 309 30.55 -1.28 -16.53
N GLY A 310 31.38 -2.25 -16.10
CA GLY A 310 31.30 -2.89 -14.78
C GLY A 310 30.28 -4.03 -14.67
N LEU A 311 29.37 -4.20 -15.65
CA LEU A 311 28.32 -5.22 -15.65
C LEU A 311 28.86 -6.62 -16.03
N ARG A 312 29.71 -7.19 -15.16
CA ARG A 312 30.34 -8.50 -15.36
C ARG A 312 29.31 -9.63 -15.33
N THR A 313 29.25 -10.40 -16.42
CA THR A 313 28.44 -11.62 -16.51
C THR A 313 29.09 -12.76 -15.73
N ASN A 314 28.31 -13.48 -14.91
CA ASN A 314 28.75 -14.71 -14.27
C ASN A 314 28.38 -15.90 -15.17
N ILE A 315 29.34 -16.40 -15.96
CA ILE A 315 29.09 -17.50 -16.90
C ILE A 315 28.72 -18.79 -16.15
N GLN A 316 29.37 -19.09 -15.02
CA GLN A 316 29.10 -20.31 -14.22
C GLN A 316 27.67 -20.35 -13.66
N LYS A 317 27.11 -19.20 -13.25
CA LYS A 317 25.72 -19.07 -12.79
C LYS A 317 24.72 -18.87 -13.93
N SER A 318 25.20 -18.51 -15.12
CA SER A 318 24.39 -18.49 -16.33
C SER A 318 23.98 -19.92 -16.70
N SER A 319 22.93 -20.04 -17.54
CA SER A 319 22.42 -21.33 -17.98
C SER A 319 22.13 -21.35 -19.47
N VAL A 320 22.34 -22.51 -20.08
CA VAL A 320 22.11 -22.73 -21.52
C VAL A 320 21.08 -23.84 -21.71
N VAL A 321 20.07 -23.56 -22.53
CA VAL A 321 19.02 -24.52 -22.90
C VAL A 321 19.07 -24.80 -24.40
N PRO A 322 19.39 -26.04 -24.82
CA PRO A 322 19.38 -26.40 -26.22
C PRO A 322 17.95 -26.56 -26.76
N ILE A 323 17.71 -26.04 -27.96
CA ILE A 323 16.47 -26.18 -28.72
C ILE A 323 16.81 -26.90 -30.01
N LYS A 324 16.40 -28.17 -30.14
CA LYS A 324 16.59 -28.98 -31.36
C LYS A 324 18.06 -29.06 -31.82
N CYS A 325 18.98 -29.19 -30.85
CA CYS A 325 20.39 -29.51 -31.07
C CYS A 325 20.66 -31.02 -30.98
N GLU A 326 19.71 -31.84 -31.44
CA GLU A 326 19.83 -33.30 -31.49
C GLU A 326 20.88 -33.65 -32.57
N GLY A 327 21.89 -34.46 -32.24
CA GLY A 327 22.99 -34.81 -33.15
C GLY A 327 24.15 -33.81 -33.22
N LEU A 328 24.23 -32.83 -32.31
CA LEU A 328 25.38 -31.93 -32.18
C LEU A 328 26.21 -32.27 -30.93
N ASN A 329 27.55 -32.21 -31.05
CA ASN A 329 28.47 -32.31 -29.91
C ASN A 329 28.40 -31.04 -29.05
N LEU A 330 27.39 -30.96 -28.18
CA LEU A 330 27.16 -29.78 -27.36
C LEU A 330 28.27 -29.52 -26.34
N ASP A 331 29.01 -30.53 -25.92
CA ASP A 331 30.03 -30.38 -24.88
C ASP A 331 31.30 -29.75 -25.47
N GLU A 332 31.65 -30.08 -26.72
CA GLU A 332 32.66 -29.37 -27.52
C GLU A 332 32.22 -27.94 -27.88
N ILE A 333 30.97 -27.76 -28.31
CA ILE A 333 30.41 -26.44 -28.68
C ILE A 333 30.39 -25.49 -27.47
N LEU A 334 30.11 -26.00 -26.26
CA LEU A 334 30.02 -25.22 -25.03
C LEU A 334 31.36 -25.07 -24.27
N ALA A 335 32.46 -25.65 -24.76
CA ALA A 335 33.75 -25.61 -24.08
C ALA A 335 34.24 -24.17 -23.76
N GLY A 336 34.05 -23.23 -24.70
CA GLY A 336 34.36 -21.81 -24.53
C GLY A 336 33.33 -21.01 -23.71
N PHE A 337 32.24 -21.64 -23.25
CA PHE A 337 31.17 -20.98 -22.49
C PHE A 337 30.64 -21.91 -21.38
N PRO A 338 31.38 -22.06 -20.25
CA PRO A 338 31.11 -23.03 -19.17
C PRO A 338 29.93 -22.63 -18.28
N ALA A 339 28.75 -22.52 -18.88
CA ALA A 339 27.48 -22.21 -18.25
C ALA A 339 26.64 -23.49 -18.05
N SER A 340 25.79 -23.49 -17.02
CA SER A 340 25.02 -24.68 -16.64
C SER A 340 24.04 -25.14 -17.73
N ARG A 341 24.25 -26.33 -18.29
CA ARG A 341 23.35 -26.93 -19.27
C ARG A 341 22.06 -27.38 -18.58
N THR A 342 20.92 -26.84 -19.02
CA THR A 342 19.59 -27.13 -18.45
C THR A 342 18.59 -27.44 -19.56
N ASN A 343 17.44 -28.02 -19.20
CA ASN A 343 16.39 -28.41 -20.13
C ASN A 343 15.06 -27.72 -19.79
N PHE A 344 14.14 -27.60 -20.76
CA PHE A 344 12.78 -27.11 -20.48
C PHE A 344 12.01 -28.13 -19.62
N PRO A 345 11.15 -27.69 -18.67
CA PRO A 345 10.80 -26.31 -18.35
C PRO A 345 11.87 -25.55 -17.55
N ILE A 346 12.12 -24.30 -17.92
CA ILE A 346 12.92 -23.35 -17.10
C ILE A 346 12.02 -22.27 -16.49
N ARG A 347 12.45 -21.62 -15.40
CA ARG A 347 11.78 -20.43 -14.85
C ARG A 347 12.36 -19.16 -15.45
N TYR A 348 11.52 -18.37 -16.12
CA TYR A 348 11.86 -17.02 -16.59
C TYR A 348 10.80 -16.03 -16.11
N LEU A 349 11.21 -14.90 -15.52
CA LEU A 349 10.30 -13.87 -15.00
C LEU A 349 9.20 -14.43 -14.07
N GLY A 350 9.54 -15.45 -13.26
CA GLY A 350 8.63 -16.10 -12.31
C GLY A 350 7.62 -17.09 -12.91
N ILE A 351 7.73 -17.45 -14.20
CA ILE A 351 6.78 -18.33 -14.90
C ILE A 351 7.52 -19.48 -15.61
N PRO A 352 6.97 -20.72 -15.67
CA PRO A 352 7.55 -21.82 -16.44
C PRO A 352 7.50 -21.55 -17.95
N LEU A 353 8.66 -21.57 -18.59
CA LEU A 353 8.85 -21.41 -20.03
C LEU A 353 9.08 -22.78 -20.68
N THR A 354 8.29 -23.10 -21.70
CA THR A 354 8.28 -24.42 -22.38
C THR A 354 8.14 -24.30 -23.90
N VAL A 355 8.89 -25.12 -24.63
CA VAL A 355 8.80 -25.24 -26.10
C VAL A 355 7.70 -26.19 -26.57
N ALA A 356 7.34 -27.19 -25.76
CA ALA A 356 6.31 -28.17 -26.10
C ALA A 356 4.87 -27.61 -25.98
N ARG A 357 3.93 -28.21 -26.72
CA ARG A 357 2.52 -28.22 -26.29
C ARG A 357 2.45 -29.07 -25.03
N LEU A 358 2.14 -28.45 -23.88
CA LEU A 358 1.94 -29.14 -22.60
C LEU A 358 1.01 -30.35 -22.80
N LYS A 359 1.46 -31.57 -22.47
CA LYS A 359 0.66 -32.81 -22.64
C LYS A 359 -0.50 -32.80 -21.65
N LYS A 360 -1.61 -33.49 -21.95
CA LYS A 360 -2.85 -33.40 -21.14
C LYS A 360 -2.63 -33.74 -19.65
N GLY A 361 -1.70 -34.65 -19.36
CA GLY A 361 -1.22 -34.94 -17.98
C GLY A 361 -0.19 -33.93 -17.44
N SER A 362 0.88 -33.61 -18.19
CA SER A 362 1.95 -32.69 -17.70
C SER A 362 1.41 -31.30 -17.36
N LYS A 363 0.39 -30.86 -18.11
CA LYS A 363 -0.37 -29.61 -17.89
C LYS A 363 -0.71 -29.33 -16.43
N LYS A 364 -1.04 -30.35 -15.62
CA LYS A 364 -1.35 -30.12 -14.21
C LYS A 364 -0.09 -29.80 -13.41
N VAL A 365 0.95 -30.63 -13.56
CA VAL A 365 2.23 -30.50 -12.85
C VAL A 365 2.88 -29.14 -13.13
N ASP A 366 2.91 -28.72 -14.39
CA ASP A 366 3.48 -27.43 -14.83
C ASP A 366 2.81 -26.21 -14.18
N PHE A 367 1.56 -26.33 -13.69
CA PHE A 367 0.84 -25.28 -12.98
C PHE A 367 0.64 -25.55 -11.47
N GLN A 368 1.11 -26.68 -10.95
CA GLN A 368 0.88 -27.11 -9.57
C GLN A 368 1.41 -26.07 -8.56
N TYR A 369 2.56 -25.46 -8.86
CA TYR A 369 3.17 -24.35 -8.09
C TYR A 369 2.21 -23.19 -7.77
N MET A 370 1.23 -22.91 -8.64
CA MET A 370 0.24 -21.84 -8.46
C MET A 370 -0.80 -22.22 -7.41
N ILE A 371 -1.19 -23.50 -7.38
CA ILE A 371 -2.12 -24.06 -6.38
C ILE A 371 -1.40 -24.17 -5.03
N ASP A 372 -0.14 -24.63 -5.03
CA ASP A 372 0.64 -24.79 -3.80
C ASP A 372 0.99 -23.42 -3.18
N LYS A 373 1.30 -22.40 -3.99
CA LYS A 373 1.45 -21.02 -3.52
C LYS A 373 0.17 -20.45 -2.87
N ALA A 374 -1.01 -20.92 -3.26
CA ALA A 374 -2.26 -20.59 -2.58
C ALA A 374 -2.42 -21.38 -1.27
N ARG A 375 -2.19 -22.70 -1.30
CA ARG A 375 -2.23 -23.59 -0.11
C ARG A 375 -1.26 -23.12 0.99
N ASN A 376 -0.02 -22.76 0.63
CA ASN A 376 1.01 -22.29 1.56
C ASN A 376 0.72 -20.89 2.14
N LYS A 377 -0.25 -20.14 1.60
CA LYS A 377 -0.79 -18.96 2.31
C LYS A 377 -1.89 -19.34 3.28
N LEU A 378 -2.70 -20.37 2.99
CA LEU A 378 -3.73 -20.84 3.92
C LEU A 378 -3.13 -21.40 5.22
N THR A 379 -1.98 -22.06 5.18
CA THR A 379 -1.29 -22.57 6.39
C THR A 379 -0.92 -21.45 7.36
N SER A 380 -0.41 -20.32 6.85
CA SER A 380 -0.10 -19.12 7.64
C SER A 380 -1.34 -18.39 8.19
N TRP A 381 -2.53 -18.68 7.66
CA TRP A 381 -3.77 -18.02 8.08
C TRP A 381 -4.51 -18.90 9.08
N GLN A 382 -4.74 -18.38 10.28
CA GLN A 382 -5.64 -19.00 11.26
C GLN A 382 -7.11 -18.87 10.81
N GLY A 383 -7.49 -19.53 9.72
CA GLY A 383 -8.77 -19.33 9.04
C GLY A 383 -9.99 -19.59 9.93
N ARG A 384 -9.87 -20.48 10.93
CA ARG A 384 -10.89 -20.68 11.98
C ARG A 384 -11.21 -19.38 12.73
N ASN A 385 -10.19 -18.62 13.11
CA ASN A 385 -10.29 -17.38 13.88
C ASN A 385 -10.75 -16.17 13.03
N LEU A 386 -10.79 -16.32 11.70
CA LEU A 386 -11.24 -15.28 10.78
C LEU A 386 -12.75 -15.36 10.52
N THR A 387 -13.43 -14.23 10.71
CA THR A 387 -14.83 -14.06 10.29
C THR A 387 -14.99 -14.28 8.79
N MET A 388 -16.18 -14.70 8.34
CA MET A 388 -16.47 -14.86 6.89
C MET A 388 -16.17 -13.58 6.09
N ALA A 389 -16.40 -12.40 6.66
CA ALA A 389 -16.04 -11.13 6.04
C ALA A 389 -14.52 -10.96 5.84
N GLY A 390 -13.71 -11.30 6.85
CA GLY A 390 -12.25 -11.32 6.73
C GLY A 390 -11.75 -12.33 5.69
N ARG A 391 -12.33 -13.54 5.67
CA ARG A 391 -12.03 -14.55 4.64
C ARG A 391 -12.35 -14.04 3.23
N ILE A 392 -13.49 -13.37 3.03
CA ILE A 392 -13.85 -12.74 1.74
C ILE A 392 -12.78 -11.73 1.29
N VAL A 393 -12.27 -10.91 2.21
CA VAL A 393 -11.20 -9.93 1.89
C VAL A 393 -9.96 -10.66 1.40
N LEU A 394 -9.44 -11.64 2.15
CA LEU A 394 -8.23 -12.40 1.78
C LEU A 394 -8.40 -13.19 0.46
N VAL A 395 -9.58 -13.77 0.20
CA VAL A 395 -9.87 -14.44 -1.07
C VAL A 395 -9.80 -13.45 -2.24
N LYS A 396 -10.28 -12.21 -2.06
CA LYS A 396 -10.25 -11.17 -3.09
C LYS A 396 -8.87 -10.56 -3.29
N SER A 397 -8.23 -10.07 -2.22
CA SER A 397 -7.00 -9.28 -2.31
C SER A 397 -5.75 -10.14 -2.49
N VAL A 398 -5.70 -11.33 -1.91
CA VAL A 398 -4.52 -12.22 -1.96
C VAL A 398 -4.73 -13.42 -2.87
N LEU A 399 -5.70 -14.30 -2.60
CA LEU A 399 -5.83 -15.53 -3.39
C LEU A 399 -6.18 -15.25 -4.86
N SER A 400 -7.04 -14.27 -5.14
CA SER A 400 -7.44 -13.94 -6.52
C SER A 400 -6.41 -13.09 -7.27
N SER A 401 -5.41 -12.51 -6.59
CA SER A 401 -4.32 -11.74 -7.23
C SER A 401 -3.09 -12.61 -7.54
N GLN A 402 -2.80 -13.63 -6.72
CA GLN A 402 -1.71 -14.59 -6.93
C GLN A 402 -1.58 -15.17 -8.36
N PRO A 403 -2.65 -15.63 -9.04
CA PRO A 403 -2.52 -16.28 -10.34
C PRO A 403 -2.45 -15.29 -11.51
N VAL A 404 -2.65 -13.98 -11.29
CA VAL A 404 -2.83 -12.96 -12.34
C VAL A 404 -1.63 -12.87 -13.29
N HIS A 405 -0.42 -12.99 -12.76
CA HIS A 405 0.83 -13.00 -13.55
C HIS A 405 0.84 -14.15 -14.57
N THR A 406 0.53 -15.37 -14.12
CA THR A 406 0.43 -16.56 -14.98
C THR A 406 -0.74 -16.47 -15.97
N LEU A 407 -1.94 -16.13 -15.48
CA LEU A 407 -3.17 -16.07 -16.30
C LEU A 407 -3.14 -14.99 -17.38
N SER A 408 -2.32 -13.95 -17.16
CA SER A 408 -2.11 -12.89 -18.14
C SER A 408 -1.47 -13.36 -19.45
N ILE A 409 -0.72 -14.46 -19.45
CA ILE A 409 0.06 -14.89 -20.62
C ILE A 409 -0.02 -16.37 -20.99
N LEU A 410 -0.57 -17.21 -20.11
CA LEU A 410 -0.75 -18.64 -20.36
C LEU A 410 -2.24 -18.97 -20.44
N ASN A 411 -2.60 -19.77 -21.43
CA ASN A 411 -3.93 -20.39 -21.50
C ASN A 411 -3.94 -21.58 -20.53
N VAL A 412 -4.25 -21.30 -19.26
CA VAL A 412 -4.27 -22.29 -18.18
C VAL A 412 -5.45 -23.26 -18.39
N PRO A 413 -5.27 -24.59 -18.19
CA PRO A 413 -6.32 -25.59 -18.35
C PRO A 413 -7.50 -25.36 -17.41
N LYS A 414 -8.71 -25.79 -17.83
CA LYS A 414 -9.95 -25.61 -17.04
C LYS A 414 -9.85 -26.32 -15.69
N GLU A 415 -9.25 -27.50 -15.68
CA GLU A 415 -9.08 -28.40 -14.54
C GLU A 415 -8.20 -27.76 -13.44
N VAL A 416 -7.14 -27.04 -13.84
CA VAL A 416 -6.26 -26.30 -12.92
C VAL A 416 -6.98 -25.11 -12.30
N LEU A 417 -7.80 -24.40 -13.07
CA LEU A 417 -8.62 -23.29 -12.58
C LEU A 417 -9.72 -23.78 -11.61
N GLU A 418 -10.32 -24.94 -11.90
CA GLU A 418 -11.30 -25.59 -11.02
C GLU A 418 -10.67 -26.08 -9.70
N GLU A 419 -9.42 -26.56 -9.72
CA GLU A 419 -8.69 -26.90 -8.50
C GLU A 419 -8.29 -25.65 -7.69
N PHE A 420 -7.85 -24.58 -8.36
CA PHE A 420 -7.63 -23.29 -7.70
C PHE A 420 -8.91 -22.77 -7.03
N ASP A 421 -10.06 -22.93 -7.69
CA ASP A 421 -11.36 -22.56 -7.14
C ASP A 421 -11.86 -23.52 -6.05
N LYS A 422 -11.42 -24.78 -6.01
CA LYS A 422 -11.58 -25.64 -4.82
C LYS A 422 -10.84 -25.03 -3.62
N VAL A 423 -9.60 -24.56 -3.78
CA VAL A 423 -8.83 -23.91 -2.69
C VAL A 423 -9.52 -22.62 -2.22
N ARG A 424 -9.89 -21.71 -3.13
CA ARG A 424 -10.60 -20.46 -2.78
C ARG A 424 -11.94 -20.71 -2.08
N ARG A 425 -12.71 -21.69 -2.55
CA ARG A 425 -14.00 -22.09 -1.98
C ARG A 425 -13.88 -22.77 -0.62
N CYS A 426 -12.89 -23.65 -0.46
CA CYS A 426 -12.60 -24.31 0.82
C CYS A 426 -12.31 -23.28 1.90
N PHE A 427 -11.35 -22.38 1.64
CA PHE A 427 -10.98 -21.34 2.59
C PHE A 427 -12.16 -20.41 2.93
N LEU A 428 -12.94 -19.97 1.93
CA LEU A 428 -14.11 -19.10 2.18
C LEU A 428 -15.10 -19.71 3.17
N TRP A 429 -15.50 -20.97 2.95
CA TRP A 429 -16.60 -21.60 3.70
C TRP A 429 -16.15 -22.36 4.95
N ALA A 430 -15.00 -23.05 4.89
CA ALA A 430 -14.49 -23.93 5.94
C ALA A 430 -13.23 -23.38 6.65
N GLY A 431 -12.60 -22.33 6.14
CA GLY A 431 -11.35 -21.79 6.71
C GLY A 431 -10.23 -22.80 6.54
N ASN A 432 -9.86 -23.48 7.62
CA ASN A 432 -8.79 -24.50 7.64
C ASN A 432 -9.36 -25.92 7.84
N GLU A 433 -10.68 -26.10 7.80
CA GLU A 433 -11.33 -27.40 7.99
C GLU A 433 -11.65 -28.09 6.67
N ASN A 434 -11.83 -29.42 6.73
CA ASN A 434 -12.38 -30.18 5.62
C ASN A 434 -13.75 -29.63 5.17
N LEU A 435 -13.89 -29.42 3.86
CA LEU A 435 -15.07 -28.86 3.23
C LEU A 435 -16.12 -29.94 3.00
N THR A 436 -17.01 -30.14 3.98
CA THR A 436 -18.22 -30.95 3.77
C THR A 436 -19.26 -30.16 2.95
N GLY A 437 -20.11 -30.85 2.19
CA GLY A 437 -21.19 -30.23 1.41
C GLY A 437 -22.13 -29.36 2.27
N GLY A 438 -22.23 -29.68 3.56
CA GLY A 438 -22.97 -28.89 4.55
C GLY A 438 -22.50 -27.44 4.70
N LYS A 439 -21.20 -27.16 4.54
CA LYS A 439 -20.57 -25.85 4.81
C LYS A 439 -20.75 -24.81 3.69
N CYS A 440 -20.97 -25.25 2.45
CA CYS A 440 -21.17 -24.34 1.31
C CYS A 440 -22.59 -23.72 1.31
N LYS A 441 -22.76 -22.52 1.88
CA LYS A 441 -24.08 -21.88 1.98
C LYS A 441 -24.64 -21.35 0.65
N VAL A 442 -23.78 -20.96 -0.29
CA VAL A 442 -24.15 -20.48 -1.64
C VAL A 442 -23.24 -21.13 -2.68
N ASN A 443 -23.79 -21.49 -3.85
CA ASN A 443 -23.01 -22.09 -4.94
C ASN A 443 -21.93 -21.13 -5.47
N TRP A 444 -20.81 -21.70 -5.93
CA TRP A 444 -19.65 -20.92 -6.36
C TRP A 444 -19.93 -19.98 -7.55
N PRO A 445 -20.69 -20.37 -8.60
CA PRO A 445 -21.03 -19.46 -9.70
C PRO A 445 -21.85 -18.24 -9.28
N THR A 446 -22.59 -18.28 -8.16
CA THR A 446 -23.26 -17.08 -7.61
C THR A 446 -22.31 -16.25 -6.76
N VAL A 447 -21.45 -16.89 -5.95
CA VAL A 447 -20.41 -16.21 -5.16
C VAL A 447 -19.50 -15.35 -6.05
N SER A 448 -19.07 -15.91 -7.19
CA SER A 448 -18.10 -15.33 -8.12
C SER A 448 -18.70 -14.31 -9.12
N ARG A 449 -19.95 -13.87 -8.91
CA ARG A 449 -20.55 -12.76 -9.68
C ARG A 449 -20.15 -11.39 -9.11
N PRO A 450 -20.15 -10.33 -9.95
CA PRO A 450 -20.18 -8.95 -9.49
C PRO A 450 -21.29 -8.69 -8.46
N GLN A 451 -21.06 -7.73 -7.56
CA GLN A 451 -22.02 -7.38 -6.49
C GLN A 451 -23.34 -6.82 -7.03
N ASP A 452 -23.30 -6.12 -8.17
CA ASP A 452 -24.45 -5.65 -8.96
C ASP A 452 -25.24 -6.78 -9.64
N LEU A 453 -24.64 -7.95 -9.81
CA LEU A 453 -25.31 -9.18 -10.24
C LEU A 453 -25.57 -10.12 -9.05
N GLY A 454 -25.61 -9.54 -7.86
CA GLY A 454 -25.93 -10.20 -6.59
C GLY A 454 -24.88 -11.16 -6.04
N GLY A 455 -23.65 -11.19 -6.56
CA GLY A 455 -22.57 -12.02 -6.01
C GLY A 455 -21.85 -11.37 -4.82
N LEU A 456 -20.78 -12.03 -4.34
CA LEU A 456 -19.90 -11.44 -3.32
C LEU A 456 -18.86 -10.49 -3.94
N GLY A 457 -18.72 -10.46 -5.27
CA GLY A 457 -17.65 -9.75 -5.97
C GLY A 457 -16.28 -10.43 -5.84
N ILE A 458 -16.26 -11.75 -5.62
CA ILE A 458 -15.08 -12.60 -5.86
C ILE A 458 -14.99 -12.81 -7.38
N LEU A 459 -13.78 -12.85 -7.94
CA LEU A 459 -13.62 -12.98 -9.39
C LEU A 459 -13.84 -14.43 -9.85
N ASP A 460 -14.74 -14.64 -10.81
CA ASP A 460 -14.78 -15.85 -11.65
C ASP A 460 -13.44 -15.94 -12.40
N ILE A 461 -12.63 -16.94 -12.07
CA ILE A 461 -11.24 -17.00 -12.54
C ILE A 461 -11.17 -17.35 -14.03
N HIS A 462 -12.16 -18.05 -14.59
CA HIS A 462 -12.20 -18.39 -16.01
C HIS A 462 -12.50 -17.15 -16.86
N ARG A 463 -13.54 -16.40 -16.47
CA ARG A 463 -13.91 -15.13 -17.12
C ARG A 463 -12.82 -14.07 -16.96
N PHE A 464 -12.19 -14.01 -15.79
CA PHE A 464 -11.11 -13.08 -15.52
C PHE A 464 -9.82 -13.45 -16.27
N ALA A 465 -9.45 -14.72 -16.35
CA ALA A 465 -8.34 -15.18 -17.19
C ALA A 465 -8.57 -14.88 -18.68
N ARG A 466 -9.81 -15.07 -19.19
CA ARG A 466 -10.17 -14.64 -20.55
C ARG A 466 -9.96 -13.15 -20.73
N ALA A 467 -10.51 -12.32 -19.83
CA ALA A 467 -10.33 -10.87 -19.88
C ALA A 467 -8.84 -10.51 -19.91
N LEU A 468 -8.03 -11.04 -18.98
CA LEU A 468 -6.58 -10.80 -18.94
C LEU A 468 -5.87 -11.14 -20.27
N ARG A 469 -6.32 -12.15 -21.02
CA ARG A 469 -5.75 -12.49 -22.34
C ARG A 469 -6.21 -11.59 -23.47
N LEU A 470 -7.44 -11.06 -23.46
CA LEU A 470 -7.96 -10.20 -24.54
C LEU A 470 -7.08 -8.97 -24.80
N ARG A 471 -6.40 -8.46 -23.76
CA ARG A 471 -5.45 -7.33 -23.84
C ARG A 471 -4.37 -7.53 -24.92
N TRP A 472 -4.01 -8.77 -25.25
CA TRP A 472 -2.99 -9.05 -26.27
C TRP A 472 -3.49 -8.82 -27.69
N LEU A 473 -4.79 -9.04 -27.96
CA LEU A 473 -5.37 -8.73 -29.26
C LEU A 473 -5.49 -7.21 -29.45
N TRP A 474 -5.87 -6.50 -28.37
CA TRP A 474 -5.87 -5.03 -28.35
C TRP A 474 -4.47 -4.46 -28.61
N ARG A 475 -3.46 -4.87 -27.82
CA ARG A 475 -2.08 -4.39 -27.98
C ARG A 475 -1.43 -4.80 -29.30
N GLN A 476 -1.80 -5.95 -29.87
CA GLN A 476 -1.30 -6.37 -31.18
C GLN A 476 -1.82 -5.46 -32.30
N TRP A 477 -3.04 -4.93 -32.13
CA TRP A 477 -3.58 -3.94 -33.04
C TRP A 477 -2.97 -2.55 -32.78
N GLU A 478 -2.81 -2.12 -31.52
CA GLU A 478 -2.22 -0.81 -31.19
C GLU A 478 -0.75 -0.66 -31.65
N ASP A 479 0.10 -1.65 -31.35
CA ASP A 479 1.51 -1.69 -31.74
C ASP A 479 1.83 -2.97 -32.54
N PRO A 480 1.58 -2.97 -33.87
CA PRO A 480 1.97 -4.06 -34.77
C PRO A 480 3.48 -4.32 -34.79
N ASN A 481 4.28 -3.34 -34.33
CA ASN A 481 5.75 -3.36 -34.30
C ASN A 481 6.29 -3.79 -32.92
N ALA A 482 5.47 -4.34 -32.03
CA ALA A 482 5.90 -4.93 -30.78
C ALA A 482 6.72 -6.22 -31.03
N PRO A 483 7.81 -6.52 -30.29
CA PRO A 483 8.68 -7.68 -30.58
C PRO A 483 8.00 -9.05 -30.64
N TRP A 484 6.89 -9.22 -29.92
CA TRP A 484 6.10 -10.45 -29.88
C TRP A 484 4.97 -10.49 -30.92
N ALA A 485 4.67 -9.39 -31.61
CA ALA A 485 3.63 -9.32 -32.63
C ALA A 485 3.93 -10.29 -33.79
N GLY A 486 2.89 -10.89 -34.36
CA GLY A 486 3.04 -11.93 -35.39
C GLY A 486 3.64 -13.27 -34.93
N LEU A 487 4.20 -13.38 -33.70
CA LEU A 487 4.65 -14.65 -33.13
C LEU A 487 3.53 -15.45 -32.43
N GLY A 488 2.37 -14.82 -32.22
CA GLY A 488 1.14 -15.44 -31.72
C GLY A 488 0.74 -15.00 -30.31
N THR A 489 -0.57 -14.92 -30.06
CA THR A 489 -1.15 -14.49 -28.78
C THR A 489 -1.58 -15.68 -27.91
N PRO A 490 -1.71 -15.54 -26.58
CA PRO A 490 -2.23 -16.60 -25.72
C PRO A 490 -3.76 -16.84 -25.85
N CYS A 491 -4.47 -16.04 -26.65
CA CYS A 491 -5.92 -16.16 -26.87
C CYS A 491 -6.30 -17.43 -27.67
N ASN A 492 -7.30 -18.15 -27.17
CA ASN A 492 -8.01 -19.20 -27.89
C ASN A 492 -9.12 -18.62 -28.80
N ASP A 493 -9.86 -19.47 -29.50
CA ASP A 493 -10.86 -19.02 -30.47
C ASP A 493 -12.09 -18.36 -29.81
N THR A 494 -12.55 -18.85 -28.66
CA THR A 494 -13.59 -18.17 -27.86
C THR A 494 -13.16 -16.77 -27.42
N ASP A 495 -11.89 -16.62 -27.04
CA ASP A 495 -11.31 -15.32 -26.67
C ASP A 495 -11.29 -14.37 -27.90
N ARG A 496 -10.95 -14.88 -29.10
CA ARG A 496 -10.97 -14.11 -30.37
C ARG A 496 -12.39 -13.72 -30.81
N LEU A 497 -13.37 -14.62 -30.65
CA LEU A 497 -14.78 -14.36 -30.94
C LEU A 497 -15.32 -13.25 -30.02
N LEU A 498 -15.06 -13.33 -28.71
CA LEU A 498 -15.45 -12.29 -27.76
C LEU A 498 -14.78 -10.94 -28.07
N PHE A 499 -13.51 -10.94 -28.44
CA PHE A 499 -12.81 -9.71 -28.83
C PHE A 499 -13.44 -9.07 -30.08
N ALA A 500 -13.76 -9.86 -31.11
CA ALA A 500 -14.42 -9.38 -32.32
C ALA A 500 -15.83 -8.81 -32.03
N ALA A 501 -16.63 -9.49 -31.19
CA ALA A 501 -17.95 -8.98 -30.79
C ALA A 501 -17.86 -7.70 -29.94
N ALA A 502 -16.78 -7.52 -29.18
CA ALA A 502 -16.58 -6.39 -28.28
C ALA A 502 -15.84 -5.19 -28.88
N THR A 503 -15.39 -5.29 -30.14
CA THR A 503 -14.69 -4.22 -30.85
C THR A 503 -15.47 -3.76 -32.08
N ARG A 504 -15.29 -2.50 -32.47
CA ARG A 504 -15.64 -1.94 -33.78
C ARG A 504 -14.40 -1.26 -34.31
N ILE A 505 -14.20 -1.26 -35.62
CA ILE A 505 -13.14 -0.48 -36.26
C ILE A 505 -13.79 0.60 -37.11
N VAL A 506 -13.22 1.80 -37.01
CA VAL A 506 -13.46 2.92 -37.92
C VAL A 506 -12.29 2.91 -38.89
N ILE A 507 -12.58 2.75 -40.18
CA ILE A 507 -11.58 2.78 -41.24
C ILE A 507 -11.14 4.22 -41.47
N GLY A 508 -9.85 4.43 -41.64
CA GLY A 508 -9.28 5.63 -42.24
C GLY A 508 -8.60 5.22 -43.54
N ASP A 509 -7.31 4.94 -43.45
CA ASP A 509 -6.45 4.61 -44.57
C ASP A 509 -6.50 3.12 -45.00
N GLY A 510 -7.15 2.27 -44.20
CA GLY A 510 -7.39 0.85 -44.44
C GLY A 510 -6.17 -0.07 -44.38
N ALA A 511 -4.96 0.42 -44.09
CA ALA A 511 -3.73 -0.38 -44.14
C ALA A 511 -3.58 -1.32 -42.95
N LYS A 512 -4.04 -0.88 -41.77
CA LYS A 512 -3.85 -1.57 -40.48
C LYS A 512 -4.91 -2.65 -40.24
N THR A 513 -6.09 -2.48 -40.84
CA THR A 513 -7.26 -3.34 -40.63
C THR A 513 -7.26 -4.51 -41.61
N SER A 514 -7.39 -5.75 -41.11
CA SER A 514 -7.55 -6.93 -41.96
C SER A 514 -8.99 -7.03 -42.48
N PHE A 515 -9.16 -7.17 -43.80
CA PHE A 515 -10.47 -7.22 -44.45
C PHE A 515 -11.37 -8.28 -43.81
N TRP A 516 -10.97 -9.55 -43.82
CA TRP A 516 -11.82 -10.65 -43.33
C TRP A 516 -11.93 -10.77 -41.81
N HIS A 517 -10.93 -10.32 -41.06
CA HIS A 517 -10.77 -10.67 -39.64
C HIS A 517 -11.15 -9.56 -38.64
N CYS A 518 -11.31 -8.32 -39.10
CA CYS A 518 -11.60 -7.16 -38.26
C CYS A 518 -13.07 -6.70 -38.37
N ALA A 519 -13.61 -6.14 -37.28
CA ALA A 519 -15.01 -5.76 -37.17
C ALA A 519 -15.29 -4.33 -37.70
N TRP A 520 -15.04 -4.10 -38.99
CA TRP A 520 -15.25 -2.81 -39.64
C TRP A 520 -16.63 -2.70 -40.31
N ALA A 521 -17.06 -3.72 -41.06
CA ALA A 521 -18.31 -3.72 -41.84
C ALA A 521 -19.55 -3.65 -40.93
N ASN A 522 -20.09 -2.44 -40.70
CA ASN A 522 -21.13 -2.16 -39.69
C ASN A 522 -20.83 -2.74 -38.30
N GLY A 523 -19.55 -2.81 -37.93
CA GLY A 523 -19.11 -3.44 -36.68
C GLY A 523 -19.25 -4.98 -36.67
N ARG A 524 -19.33 -5.64 -37.82
CA ARG A 524 -19.17 -7.10 -37.94
C ARG A 524 -17.92 -7.38 -38.77
N ARG A 525 -17.40 -8.60 -38.63
CA ARG A 525 -16.34 -9.08 -39.53
C ARG A 525 -16.99 -9.56 -40.82
N PRO A 526 -16.48 -9.23 -42.01
CA PRO A 526 -16.98 -9.76 -43.28
C PRO A 526 -17.20 -11.28 -43.29
N LYS A 527 -16.27 -12.05 -42.72
CA LYS A 527 -16.40 -13.53 -42.63
C LYS A 527 -17.50 -14.06 -41.69
N ASP A 528 -18.12 -13.17 -40.92
CA ASP A 528 -19.30 -13.47 -40.07
C ASP A 528 -20.59 -12.93 -40.71
N ILE A 529 -20.51 -12.28 -41.87
CA ILE A 529 -21.64 -11.80 -42.68
C ILE A 529 -21.76 -12.71 -43.91
N ALA A 530 -20.65 -12.86 -44.63
CA ALA A 530 -20.47 -13.73 -45.79
C ALA A 530 -19.44 -14.82 -45.44
N HIS A 531 -19.90 -15.90 -44.82
CA HIS A 531 -19.04 -17.00 -44.39
C HIS A 531 -18.53 -17.83 -45.57
N ASP A 532 -19.41 -18.14 -46.52
CA ASP A 532 -19.10 -19.06 -47.61
C ASP A 532 -18.26 -18.36 -48.68
N ILE A 533 -18.47 -17.05 -48.88
CA ILE A 533 -17.56 -16.21 -49.69
C ILE A 533 -16.18 -16.09 -49.03
N PHE A 534 -16.07 -16.07 -47.70
CA PHE A 534 -14.76 -16.15 -47.03
C PHE A 534 -14.07 -17.51 -47.25
N ILE A 535 -14.83 -18.60 -47.35
CA ILE A 535 -14.31 -19.93 -47.72
C ILE A 535 -13.88 -19.92 -49.21
N ALA A 536 -14.70 -19.39 -50.12
CA ALA A 536 -14.35 -19.27 -51.54
C ALA A 536 -13.17 -18.30 -51.79
N SER A 537 -12.90 -17.34 -50.90
CA SER A 537 -11.81 -16.38 -51.10
C SER A 537 -10.42 -17.00 -50.87
N ARG A 538 -9.53 -16.82 -51.85
CA ARG A 538 -8.09 -17.09 -51.80
C ARG A 538 -7.34 -16.01 -50.99
N GLY A 539 -7.85 -14.77 -50.98
CA GLY A 539 -7.26 -13.57 -50.38
C GLY A 539 -7.50 -13.38 -48.87
N ARG A 540 -7.45 -14.45 -48.06
CA ARG A 540 -7.96 -14.42 -46.67
C ARG A 540 -7.18 -13.55 -45.66
N ARG A 541 -6.08 -12.91 -46.07
CA ARG A 541 -5.15 -12.16 -45.17
C ARG A 541 -4.84 -10.72 -45.60
N CYS A 542 -5.52 -10.18 -46.60
CA CYS A 542 -5.32 -8.81 -47.03
C CYS A 542 -5.76 -7.76 -45.98
N SER A 543 -5.20 -6.56 -46.10
CA SER A 543 -5.72 -5.34 -45.46
C SER A 543 -6.98 -4.83 -46.17
N VAL A 544 -7.72 -3.90 -45.56
CA VAL A 544 -8.90 -3.26 -46.20
C VAL A 544 -8.47 -2.43 -47.41
N ARG A 545 -7.31 -1.74 -47.33
CA ARG A 545 -6.73 -1.03 -48.48
C ARG A 545 -6.45 -1.98 -49.65
N GLU A 546 -5.71 -3.05 -49.41
CA GLU A 546 -5.38 -4.06 -50.43
C GLU A 546 -6.62 -4.73 -51.01
N ALA A 547 -7.65 -4.96 -50.18
CA ALA A 547 -8.89 -5.59 -50.59
C ALA A 547 -9.71 -4.70 -51.53
N LEU A 548 -9.86 -3.42 -51.20
CA LEU A 548 -10.68 -2.46 -51.95
C LEU A 548 -9.96 -1.91 -53.18
N PHE A 549 -8.62 -1.86 -53.17
CA PHE A 549 -7.83 -1.47 -54.34
C PHE A 549 -8.15 -2.38 -55.54
N ASP A 550 -8.61 -1.77 -56.64
CA ASP A 550 -8.95 -2.44 -57.90
C ASP A 550 -9.87 -3.69 -57.74
N LEU A 551 -10.77 -3.63 -56.75
CA LEU A 551 -11.71 -4.70 -56.38
C LEU A 551 -11.03 -6.07 -56.14
N THR A 552 -9.77 -6.05 -55.68
CA THR A 552 -8.93 -7.24 -55.46
C THR A 552 -9.60 -8.30 -54.59
N TRP A 553 -10.46 -7.91 -53.64
CA TRP A 553 -11.22 -8.88 -52.82
C TRP A 553 -12.17 -9.76 -53.63
N VAL A 554 -12.76 -9.23 -54.72
CA VAL A 554 -13.64 -9.97 -55.64
C VAL A 554 -12.82 -10.87 -56.55
N ARG A 555 -11.71 -10.37 -57.10
CA ARG A 555 -10.78 -11.17 -57.94
C ARG A 555 -10.18 -12.37 -57.20
N HIS A 556 -10.11 -12.28 -55.87
CA HIS A 556 -9.68 -13.38 -55.02
C HIS A 556 -10.76 -14.44 -54.73
N ILE A 557 -12.02 -14.26 -55.14
CA ILE A 557 -13.09 -15.24 -54.94
C ILE A 557 -12.96 -16.35 -55.98
N ASP A 558 -12.94 -17.60 -55.52
CA ASP A 558 -12.99 -18.76 -56.40
C ASP A 558 -14.42 -18.95 -56.92
N LEU A 559 -14.67 -18.56 -58.16
CA LEU A 559 -15.99 -18.71 -58.79
C LEU A 559 -16.39 -20.18 -58.92
N GLN A 560 -15.43 -21.11 -58.99
CA GLN A 560 -15.69 -22.55 -59.00
C GLN A 560 -16.15 -23.10 -57.63
N ALA A 561 -16.20 -22.27 -56.58
CA ALA A 561 -16.77 -22.63 -55.28
C ALA A 561 -18.17 -22.02 -55.05
N ILE A 562 -18.73 -21.27 -56.00
CA ILE A 562 -20.05 -20.63 -55.90
C ILE A 562 -21.08 -21.49 -56.63
N HIS A 563 -21.97 -22.14 -55.88
CA HIS A 563 -22.97 -23.07 -56.44
C HIS A 563 -24.40 -22.88 -55.92
N THR A 564 -24.65 -21.98 -54.96
CA THR A 564 -25.98 -21.81 -54.36
C THR A 564 -26.41 -20.35 -54.31
N ALA A 565 -27.72 -20.11 -54.29
CA ALA A 565 -28.28 -18.77 -54.15
C ALA A 565 -27.82 -18.04 -52.86
N ASP A 566 -27.49 -18.79 -51.80
CA ASP A 566 -27.00 -18.19 -50.55
C ASP A 566 -25.57 -17.63 -50.69
N HIS A 567 -24.70 -18.25 -51.51
CA HIS A 567 -23.41 -17.65 -51.86
C HIS A 567 -23.61 -16.30 -52.56
N LEU A 568 -24.51 -16.23 -53.56
CA LEU A 568 -24.79 -14.99 -54.29
C LEU A 568 -25.36 -13.91 -53.35
N LYS A 569 -26.28 -14.28 -52.46
CA LYS A 569 -26.81 -13.37 -51.43
C LYS A 569 -25.70 -12.83 -50.52
N GLN A 570 -24.87 -13.72 -49.96
CA GLN A 570 -23.74 -13.34 -49.12
C GLN A 570 -22.72 -12.44 -49.85
N PHE A 571 -22.52 -12.66 -51.16
CA PHE A 571 -21.69 -11.80 -52.00
C PHE A 571 -22.29 -10.39 -52.15
N VAL A 572 -23.59 -10.28 -52.46
CA VAL A 572 -24.30 -9.00 -52.60
C VAL A 572 -24.32 -8.22 -51.26
N ASP A 573 -24.61 -8.91 -50.16
CA ASP A 573 -24.58 -8.33 -48.80
C ASP A 573 -23.19 -7.75 -48.48
N LEU A 574 -22.11 -8.47 -48.82
CA LEU A 574 -20.75 -7.98 -48.61
C LEU A 574 -20.38 -6.86 -49.59
N TRP A 575 -20.78 -6.94 -50.85
CA TRP A 575 -20.55 -5.92 -51.86
C TRP A 575 -21.12 -4.57 -51.42
N TYR A 576 -22.39 -4.53 -51.02
CA TYR A 576 -23.04 -3.31 -50.53
C TYR A 576 -22.29 -2.69 -49.33
N LEU A 577 -21.82 -3.53 -48.40
CA LEU A 577 -21.01 -3.08 -47.26
C LEU A 577 -19.64 -2.52 -47.70
N THR A 578 -19.00 -3.06 -48.75
CA THR A 578 -17.74 -2.51 -49.28
C THR A 578 -17.93 -1.14 -49.94
N GLN A 579 -19.03 -0.91 -50.66
CA GLN A 579 -19.34 0.38 -51.28
C GLN A 579 -19.55 1.51 -50.24
N SER A 580 -19.95 1.17 -49.02
CA SER A 580 -20.13 2.13 -47.91
C SER A 580 -18.82 2.62 -47.25
N VAL A 581 -17.65 2.16 -47.70
CA VAL A 581 -16.35 2.50 -47.10
C VAL A 581 -15.57 3.46 -48.00
N ALA A 582 -15.49 4.72 -47.60
CA ALA A 582 -14.53 5.67 -48.12
C ALA A 582 -13.18 5.52 -47.39
N LEU A 583 -12.08 5.38 -48.14
CA LEU A 583 -10.73 5.42 -47.59
C LEU A 583 -10.22 6.87 -47.54
N VAL A 584 -9.69 7.29 -46.40
CA VAL A 584 -9.11 8.62 -46.20
C VAL A 584 -7.60 8.49 -46.15
N HIS A 585 -6.87 9.19 -47.02
CA HIS A 585 -5.41 9.16 -47.05
C HIS A 585 -4.83 9.70 -45.73
N ASP A 586 -3.64 9.20 -45.36
CA ASP A 586 -2.86 9.59 -44.18
C ASP A 586 -3.58 9.55 -42.80
N THR A 587 -4.76 8.92 -42.72
CA THR A 587 -5.55 8.81 -41.49
C THR A 587 -5.49 7.39 -40.95
N GLU A 588 -4.77 7.12 -39.86
CA GLU A 588 -4.74 5.76 -39.29
C GLU A 588 -6.14 5.22 -38.94
N ASP A 589 -6.41 3.97 -39.31
CA ASP A 589 -7.56 3.19 -38.81
C ASP A 589 -7.65 3.26 -37.27
N ARG A 590 -8.87 3.25 -36.70
CA ARG A 590 -9.10 3.36 -35.24
C ARG A 590 -9.94 2.20 -34.71
N ILE A 591 -9.42 1.46 -33.73
CA ILE A 591 -10.17 0.45 -32.97
C ILE A 591 -10.93 1.08 -31.79
N ILE A 592 -12.17 0.66 -31.59
CA ILE A 592 -13.05 1.10 -30.51
C ILE A 592 -13.54 -0.11 -29.73
N TRP A 593 -13.32 -0.10 -28.42
CA TRP A 593 -13.88 -1.05 -27.46
C TRP A 593 -15.27 -0.60 -27.02
N ARG A 594 -16.30 -1.39 -27.35
CA ARG A 594 -17.73 -0.99 -27.19
C ARG A 594 -18.19 -0.81 -25.75
N PHE A 595 -17.49 -1.42 -24.79
CA PHE A 595 -17.94 -1.54 -23.40
C PHE A 595 -17.18 -0.62 -22.43
N ASN A 596 -16.66 0.50 -22.95
CA ASN A 596 -16.04 1.58 -22.17
C ASN A 596 -16.41 2.93 -22.81
N ALA A 597 -16.77 3.94 -22.01
CA ALA A 597 -17.15 5.26 -22.49
C ALA A 597 -16.02 5.96 -23.28
N PHE A 598 -14.76 5.70 -22.93
CA PHE A 598 -13.59 6.23 -23.65
C PHE A 598 -13.22 5.45 -24.91
N GLY A 599 -13.99 4.42 -25.30
CA GLY A 599 -13.65 3.55 -26.43
C GLY A 599 -12.39 2.70 -26.24
N THR A 600 -11.72 2.74 -25.08
CA THR A 600 -10.47 2.02 -24.82
C THR A 600 -10.70 0.68 -24.11
N TYR A 601 -9.86 -0.31 -24.43
CA TYR A 601 -9.91 -1.60 -23.75
C TYR A 601 -9.53 -1.48 -22.26
N SER A 602 -10.25 -2.21 -21.41
CA SER A 602 -9.82 -2.46 -20.03
C SER A 602 -10.18 -3.86 -19.57
N THR A 603 -9.31 -4.51 -18.80
CA THR A 603 -9.59 -5.85 -18.23
C THR A 603 -10.87 -5.86 -17.39
N ALA A 604 -11.20 -4.74 -16.73
CA ALA A 604 -12.44 -4.59 -15.97
C ALA A 604 -13.69 -4.61 -16.87
N SER A 605 -13.71 -3.89 -17.99
CA SER A 605 -14.83 -3.93 -18.93
C SER A 605 -14.91 -5.27 -19.67
N ALA A 606 -13.78 -5.85 -20.07
CA ALA A 606 -13.67 -7.19 -20.65
C ALA A 606 -14.09 -8.33 -19.71
N TYR A 607 -13.97 -8.13 -18.39
CA TYR A 607 -14.57 -9.03 -17.40
C TYR A 607 -16.09 -8.82 -17.31
N ARG A 608 -16.56 -7.57 -17.27
CA ARG A 608 -17.99 -7.23 -17.12
C ARG A 608 -18.85 -7.63 -18.32
N VAL A 609 -18.39 -7.44 -19.56
CA VAL A 609 -19.14 -7.78 -20.79
C VAL A 609 -19.55 -9.26 -20.83
N GLN A 610 -18.75 -10.17 -20.26
CA GLN A 610 -19.07 -11.59 -20.24
C GLN A 610 -20.33 -11.92 -19.42
N PHE A 611 -20.82 -10.98 -18.60
CA PHE A 611 -22.08 -11.08 -17.87
C PHE A 611 -23.23 -10.30 -18.52
N ALA A 612 -23.12 -9.88 -19.78
CA ALA A 612 -24.25 -9.36 -20.56
C ALA A 612 -25.44 -10.34 -20.52
N GLY A 613 -26.65 -9.81 -20.63
CA GLY A 613 -27.90 -10.57 -20.52
C GLY A 613 -28.24 -11.10 -19.11
N HIS A 614 -27.39 -10.89 -18.09
CA HIS A 614 -27.72 -11.28 -16.72
C HIS A 614 -28.61 -10.22 -16.05
N THR A 615 -29.73 -10.64 -15.47
CA THR A 615 -30.59 -9.77 -14.66
C THR A 615 -29.84 -9.25 -13.43
N GLY A 616 -29.70 -7.94 -13.33
CA GLY A 616 -29.14 -7.28 -12.16
C GLY A 616 -30.02 -7.43 -10.92
N LEU A 617 -29.40 -7.38 -9.74
CA LEU A 617 -30.12 -7.19 -8.49
C LEU A 617 -29.49 -5.98 -7.80
N ASN A 618 -30.29 -5.03 -7.33
CA ASN A 618 -29.81 -3.75 -6.78
C ASN A 618 -29.08 -3.90 -5.41
N LEU A 619 -28.69 -5.12 -5.02
CA LEU A 619 -27.95 -5.44 -3.79
C LEU A 619 -26.62 -4.66 -3.66
N LYS A 620 -26.05 -4.16 -4.77
CA LYS A 620 -24.90 -3.26 -4.72
C LYS A 620 -25.22 -1.94 -4.01
N SER A 621 -26.38 -1.34 -4.26
CA SER A 621 -26.80 -0.12 -3.54
C SER A 621 -27.39 -0.44 -2.17
N LEU A 622 -28.10 -1.58 -2.03
CA LEU A 622 -28.84 -1.96 -0.82
C LEU A 622 -28.00 -2.64 0.29
N ILE A 623 -26.89 -3.28 -0.05
CA ILE A 623 -26.04 -4.05 0.91
C ILE A 623 -24.59 -3.57 0.90
N TRP A 624 -24.00 -3.38 -0.28
CA TRP A 624 -22.55 -3.20 -0.39
C TRP A 624 -22.08 -1.74 -0.27
N LYS A 625 -22.79 -0.79 -0.92
CA LYS A 625 -22.57 0.67 -0.80
C LYS A 625 -22.94 1.31 0.55
N PRO A 626 -23.95 0.87 1.32
CA PRO A 626 -24.31 1.48 2.59
C PRO A 626 -23.14 1.46 3.57
N TRP A 627 -23.19 2.33 4.57
CA TRP A 627 -22.23 2.28 5.67
C TRP A 627 -22.49 1.07 6.58
N GLY A 628 -21.47 0.69 7.37
CA GLY A 628 -21.56 -0.38 8.35
C GLY A 628 -20.57 -1.53 8.12
N PRO A 629 -20.30 -2.34 9.16
CA PRO A 629 -19.30 -3.41 9.13
C PRO A 629 -19.56 -4.49 8.07
N SER A 630 -18.49 -5.00 7.47
CA SER A 630 -18.54 -6.07 6.47
C SER A 630 -19.18 -7.37 6.99
N LYS A 631 -19.19 -7.61 8.31
CA LYS A 631 -19.92 -8.74 8.93
C LYS A 631 -21.43 -8.64 8.68
N CYS A 632 -22.03 -7.47 8.91
CA CYS A 632 -23.47 -7.23 8.75
C CYS A 632 -23.87 -7.29 7.27
N LYS A 633 -23.05 -6.72 6.37
CA LYS A 633 -23.24 -6.81 4.91
C LYS A 633 -23.22 -8.26 4.40
N THR A 634 -22.26 -9.05 4.87
CA THR A 634 -22.15 -10.48 4.50
C THR A 634 -23.34 -11.28 5.03
N PHE A 635 -23.81 -10.97 6.24
CA PHE A 635 -25.01 -11.57 6.82
C PHE A 635 -26.29 -11.22 6.03
N ALA A 636 -26.51 -9.94 5.72
CA ALA A 636 -27.65 -9.48 4.92
C ALA A 636 -27.70 -10.19 3.55
N TRP A 637 -26.54 -10.35 2.89
CA TRP A 637 -26.44 -11.10 1.64
C TRP A 637 -26.82 -12.60 1.78
N LEU A 638 -26.59 -13.21 2.94
CA LEU A 638 -27.02 -14.60 3.21
C LEU A 638 -28.51 -14.69 3.53
N ILE A 639 -29.06 -13.81 4.36
CA ILE A 639 -30.47 -13.89 4.79
C ILE A 639 -31.45 -13.56 3.66
N ILE A 640 -31.13 -12.57 2.81
CA ILE A 640 -31.88 -12.29 1.57
C ILE A 640 -31.91 -13.50 0.62
N ARG A 641 -30.93 -14.40 0.70
CA ARG A 641 -30.87 -15.62 -0.12
C ARG A 641 -31.51 -16.85 0.57
N ASN A 642 -32.12 -16.66 1.74
CA ASN A 642 -32.50 -17.72 2.69
C ASN A 642 -31.37 -18.76 2.88
N ARG A 643 -30.15 -18.30 3.21
CA ARG A 643 -28.95 -19.14 3.43
C ARG A 643 -28.32 -18.99 4.82
N VAL A 644 -29.10 -18.52 5.79
CA VAL A 644 -28.78 -18.56 7.23
C VAL A 644 -29.15 -19.94 7.82
N TRP A 645 -28.92 -20.17 9.11
CA TRP A 645 -29.30 -21.43 9.80
C TRP A 645 -30.53 -21.21 10.69
N THR A 646 -31.65 -20.97 10.05
CA THR A 646 -33.00 -21.00 10.63
C THR A 646 -33.51 -22.43 10.73
N SER A 647 -34.53 -22.66 11.57
CA SER A 647 -35.06 -24.00 11.85
C SER A 647 -35.55 -24.73 10.61
N ASP A 648 -36.29 -24.07 9.71
CA ASP A 648 -36.71 -24.60 8.41
C ASP A 648 -35.55 -25.23 7.61
N ARG A 649 -34.37 -24.62 7.67
CA ARG A 649 -33.16 -25.05 6.95
C ARG A 649 -32.34 -26.13 7.64
N LEU A 650 -32.56 -26.32 8.95
CA LEU A 650 -32.03 -27.46 9.70
C LEU A 650 -32.93 -28.68 9.50
N ALA A 651 -34.26 -28.48 9.58
CA ALA A 651 -35.28 -29.48 9.28
C ALA A 651 -35.11 -30.06 7.87
N ALA A 652 -34.98 -29.20 6.85
CA ALA A 652 -34.73 -29.61 5.45
C ALA A 652 -33.38 -30.30 5.20
N ARG A 653 -32.59 -30.59 6.26
CA ARG A 653 -31.34 -31.35 6.23
C ARG A 653 -31.31 -32.51 7.22
N GLY A 654 -32.42 -32.79 7.92
CA GLY A 654 -32.46 -33.79 8.99
C GLY A 654 -31.57 -33.46 10.19
N TRP A 655 -31.28 -32.18 10.44
CA TRP A 655 -30.45 -31.76 11.58
C TRP A 655 -31.34 -31.46 12.80
N PRO A 656 -30.84 -31.67 14.04
CA PRO A 656 -31.56 -31.31 15.26
C PRO A 656 -31.97 -29.82 15.24
N HIS A 657 -33.24 -29.56 15.52
CA HIS A 657 -33.83 -28.23 15.46
C HIS A 657 -35.06 -28.13 16.39
N ASN A 658 -35.36 -26.93 16.88
CA ASN A 658 -36.66 -26.65 17.50
C ASN A 658 -37.57 -26.04 16.42
N PRO A 659 -38.72 -26.64 16.07
CA PRO A 659 -39.56 -26.14 14.97
C PRO A 659 -40.07 -24.71 15.23
N THR A 660 -40.26 -24.31 16.49
CA THR A 660 -40.81 -22.99 16.85
C THR A 660 -39.74 -21.88 16.89
N CYS A 661 -40.13 -20.68 16.46
CA CYS A 661 -39.28 -19.50 16.50
C CYS A 661 -38.97 -19.06 17.92
N GLN A 662 -37.69 -18.94 18.28
CA GLN A 662 -37.24 -18.60 19.63
C GLN A 662 -37.54 -17.15 20.05
N LEU A 663 -37.98 -16.30 19.12
CA LEU A 663 -38.39 -14.92 19.41
C LEU A 663 -39.86 -14.79 19.85
N CYS A 664 -40.79 -15.50 19.18
CA CYS A 664 -42.24 -15.44 19.50
C CYS A 664 -42.80 -16.70 20.16
N ARG A 665 -42.12 -17.86 20.06
CA ARG A 665 -42.54 -19.20 20.52
C ARG A 665 -43.88 -19.71 19.93
N GLN A 666 -44.41 -19.05 18.90
CA GLN A 666 -45.75 -19.32 18.34
C GLN A 666 -45.74 -19.94 16.94
N HIS A 667 -44.83 -19.52 16.05
CA HIS A 667 -44.83 -19.92 14.63
C HIS A 667 -43.53 -20.64 14.23
N PRO A 668 -43.54 -21.41 13.11
CA PRO A 668 -42.34 -22.04 12.57
C PRO A 668 -41.24 -21.03 12.23
N GLU A 669 -39.98 -21.34 12.56
CA GLU A 669 -38.87 -20.41 12.28
C GLU A 669 -38.38 -20.49 10.83
N THR A 670 -38.81 -19.53 10.02
CA THR A 670 -38.20 -19.22 8.71
C THR A 670 -37.44 -17.89 8.75
N ALA A 671 -36.53 -17.66 7.80
CA ALA A 671 -35.79 -16.40 7.72
C ALA A 671 -36.69 -15.17 7.44
N HIS A 672 -37.83 -15.37 6.77
CA HIS A 672 -38.81 -14.31 6.50
C HIS A 672 -39.68 -14.05 7.73
N HIS A 673 -40.17 -15.10 8.39
CA HIS A 673 -40.84 -14.97 9.68
C HIS A 673 -39.98 -14.20 10.69
N LEU A 674 -38.72 -14.62 10.86
CA LEU A 674 -37.81 -14.05 11.85
C LEU A 674 -37.61 -12.53 11.72
N ILE A 675 -37.58 -12.00 10.50
CA ILE A 675 -37.27 -10.60 10.23
C ILE A 675 -38.52 -9.74 10.04
N VAL A 676 -39.57 -10.29 9.44
CA VAL A 676 -40.71 -9.54 8.89
C VAL A 676 -42.01 -9.80 9.67
N GLU A 677 -42.34 -11.06 9.92
CA GLU A 677 -43.66 -11.43 10.46
C GLU A 677 -43.69 -11.58 11.98
N CYS A 678 -42.56 -11.97 12.58
CA CYS A 678 -42.46 -12.32 13.99
C CYS A 678 -42.91 -11.17 14.89
N ARG A 679 -43.88 -11.40 15.77
CA ARG A 679 -44.46 -10.41 16.69
C ARG A 679 -43.39 -9.63 17.48
N TYR A 680 -42.33 -10.30 17.92
CA TYR A 680 -41.22 -9.65 18.63
C TYR A 680 -40.41 -8.71 17.71
N SER A 681 -40.11 -9.16 16.48
CA SER A 681 -39.40 -8.36 15.48
C SER A 681 -40.24 -7.17 15.01
N ARG A 682 -41.54 -7.34 14.75
CA ARG A 682 -42.46 -6.26 14.36
C ARG A 682 -42.46 -5.12 15.38
N ARG A 683 -42.56 -5.44 16.68
CA ARG A 683 -42.48 -4.44 17.78
C ARG A 683 -41.16 -3.66 17.81
N ILE A 684 -40.04 -4.25 17.38
CA ILE A 684 -38.76 -3.53 17.26
C ILE A 684 -38.81 -2.56 16.08
N TRP A 685 -39.35 -3.00 14.93
CA TRP A 685 -39.51 -2.16 13.75
C TRP A 685 -40.47 -0.98 14.00
N GLU A 686 -41.62 -1.22 14.63
CA GLU A 686 -42.58 -0.20 15.10
C GLU A 686 -41.90 0.85 15.99
N ALA A 687 -41.15 0.40 17.02
CA ALA A 687 -40.45 1.31 17.93
C ALA A 687 -39.31 2.11 17.27
N ILE A 688 -38.68 1.57 16.22
CA ILE A 688 -37.65 2.28 15.44
C ILE A 688 -38.28 3.25 14.43
N ALA A 689 -39.37 2.86 13.78
CA ALA A 689 -40.13 3.72 12.88
C ALA A 689 -40.65 4.95 13.63
N SER A 690 -41.17 4.76 14.85
CA SER A 690 -41.52 5.83 15.79
C SER A 690 -40.31 6.67 16.20
N TRP A 691 -39.21 6.05 16.66
CA TRP A 691 -38.00 6.78 17.10
C TRP A 691 -37.41 7.70 16.03
N LEU A 692 -37.43 7.29 14.76
CA LEU A 692 -36.83 8.03 13.64
C LEU A 692 -37.85 8.78 12.78
N SER A 693 -39.15 8.64 13.05
CA SER A 693 -40.25 9.15 12.21
C SER A 693 -40.16 8.69 10.74
N ILE A 694 -39.78 7.43 10.49
CA ILE A 694 -39.63 6.85 9.14
C ILE A 694 -40.78 5.86 8.87
N ALA A 695 -41.89 6.35 8.32
CA ALA A 695 -43.09 5.54 8.06
C ALA A 695 -42.82 4.24 7.25
N PRO A 696 -41.96 4.19 6.20
CA PRO A 696 -41.66 2.94 5.48
C PRO A 696 -40.96 1.84 6.30
N LEU A 697 -40.49 2.12 7.53
CA LEU A 697 -39.98 1.10 8.44
C LEU A 697 -41.06 0.48 9.33
N ASP A 698 -42.26 1.06 9.36
CA ASP A 698 -43.40 0.54 10.13
C ASP A 698 -43.96 -0.72 9.45
N PRO A 699 -44.05 -1.87 10.15
CA PRO A 699 -44.69 -3.09 9.67
C PRO A 699 -46.16 -2.94 9.22
N ALA A 700 -46.87 -1.89 9.61
CA ALA A 700 -48.20 -1.56 9.10
C ALA A 700 -48.16 -1.06 7.63
N SER A 701 -47.05 -0.47 7.21
CA SER A 701 -46.85 0.05 5.83
C SER A 701 -46.36 -1.00 4.83
N TRP A 702 -45.98 -2.19 5.29
CA TRP A 702 -45.26 -3.15 4.46
C TRP A 702 -46.16 -3.95 3.51
N PRO A 703 -45.80 -4.04 2.21
CA PRO A 703 -46.54 -4.86 1.26
C PRO A 703 -46.38 -6.35 1.57
N ASN A 704 -47.40 -7.13 1.22
CA ASN A 704 -47.37 -8.57 1.39
C ASN A 704 -46.19 -9.19 0.61
N SER A 705 -45.34 -9.92 1.32
CA SER A 705 -44.07 -10.44 0.80
C SER A 705 -43.89 -11.89 1.21
N LYS A 706 -43.40 -12.73 0.29
CA LYS A 706 -43.19 -14.18 0.53
C LYS A 706 -41.75 -14.54 0.88
N SER A 707 -40.87 -13.54 1.03
CA SER A 707 -39.46 -13.74 1.35
C SER A 707 -38.76 -12.46 1.81
N VAL A 708 -37.67 -12.59 2.58
CA VAL A 708 -36.78 -11.48 2.95
C VAL A 708 -36.25 -10.75 1.72
N LYS A 709 -36.02 -11.44 0.59
CA LYS A 709 -35.59 -10.80 -0.66
C LYS A 709 -36.64 -9.83 -1.20
N GLN A 710 -37.90 -10.26 -1.24
CA GLN A 710 -39.00 -9.46 -1.76
C GLN A 710 -39.22 -8.24 -0.85
N TRP A 711 -39.33 -8.46 0.46
CA TRP A 711 -39.41 -7.40 1.46
C TRP A 711 -38.27 -6.38 1.34
N TRP A 712 -37.00 -6.81 1.34
CA TRP A 712 -35.85 -5.90 1.26
C TRP A 712 -35.80 -5.08 -0.05
N LEU A 713 -36.39 -5.58 -1.13
CA LEU A 713 -36.48 -4.85 -2.40
C LEU A 713 -37.66 -3.86 -2.43
N MET A 714 -38.65 -4.04 -1.54
CA MET A 714 -39.86 -3.21 -1.45
C MET A 714 -39.75 -2.12 -0.38
N VAL A 715 -38.96 -2.34 0.69
CA VAL A 715 -38.68 -1.32 1.71
C VAL A 715 -37.72 -0.27 1.13
N ASP A 716 -38.30 0.78 0.57
CA ASP A 716 -37.61 1.99 0.13
C ASP A 716 -38.16 3.20 0.89
N SER A 717 -37.33 4.22 1.11
CA SER A 717 -37.72 5.41 1.88
C SER A 717 -37.30 6.67 1.14
N SER A 718 -38.29 7.50 0.81
CA SER A 718 -38.12 8.82 0.19
C SER A 718 -37.71 9.91 1.19
N ALA A 719 -37.97 9.72 2.48
CA ALA A 719 -37.79 10.73 3.53
C ALA A 719 -36.35 10.85 4.08
N VAL A 720 -35.50 9.86 3.85
CA VAL A 720 -34.14 9.79 4.41
C VAL A 720 -33.15 9.40 3.29
N PRO A 721 -31.91 9.92 3.27
CA PRO A 721 -30.92 9.50 2.29
C PRO A 721 -30.78 7.98 2.23
N LYS A 722 -31.17 7.36 1.11
CA LYS A 722 -31.29 5.90 0.87
C LYS A 722 -30.17 5.06 1.49
N LYS A 723 -28.93 5.60 1.50
CA LYS A 723 -27.74 4.98 2.08
C LYS A 723 -27.82 4.80 3.61
N GLY A 724 -28.37 5.77 4.33
CA GLY A 724 -28.60 5.72 5.78
C GLY A 724 -29.67 4.71 6.16
N THR A 725 -30.82 4.73 5.48
CA THR A 725 -31.90 3.75 5.65
C THR A 725 -31.38 2.33 5.43
N CYS A 726 -30.62 2.09 4.36
CA CYS A 726 -30.00 0.78 4.12
C CYS A 726 -28.98 0.39 5.20
N SER A 727 -28.20 1.34 5.74
CA SER A 727 -27.30 1.07 6.88
C SER A 727 -28.06 0.65 8.13
N LEU A 728 -29.19 1.30 8.41
CA LEU A 728 -30.04 0.96 9.54
C LEU A 728 -30.69 -0.42 9.36
N LEU A 729 -31.21 -0.74 8.17
CA LEU A 729 -31.72 -2.08 7.83
C LEU A 729 -30.66 -3.17 8.08
N LEU A 730 -29.40 -2.94 7.67
CA LEU A 730 -28.28 -3.86 7.93
C LEU A 730 -27.99 -4.05 9.42
N LEU A 731 -28.14 -3.00 10.24
CA LEU A 731 -27.93 -3.04 11.68
C LEU A 731 -29.06 -3.82 12.39
N ILE A 732 -30.32 -3.44 12.14
CA ILE A 732 -31.49 -4.02 12.83
C ILE A 732 -31.59 -5.52 12.55
N VAL A 733 -31.49 -5.92 11.28
CA VAL A 733 -31.55 -7.33 10.88
C VAL A 733 -30.38 -8.14 11.47
N TRP A 734 -29.21 -7.51 11.67
CA TRP A 734 -28.10 -8.13 12.39
C TRP A 734 -28.37 -8.28 13.90
N GLN A 735 -28.97 -7.28 14.55
CA GLN A 735 -29.28 -7.31 15.98
C GLN A 735 -30.42 -8.29 16.32
N ILE A 736 -31.47 -8.37 15.50
CA ILE A 736 -32.53 -9.40 15.61
C ILE A 736 -31.92 -10.81 15.48
N TRP A 737 -30.97 -11.01 14.56
CA TRP A 737 -30.26 -12.27 14.41
C TRP A 737 -29.36 -12.60 15.61
N LEU A 738 -28.69 -11.61 16.21
CA LEU A 738 -27.93 -11.80 17.44
C LEU A 738 -28.84 -12.21 18.60
N GLU A 739 -29.95 -11.50 18.83
CA GLU A 739 -30.92 -11.83 19.89
C GLU A 739 -31.45 -13.26 19.74
N ARG A 740 -31.87 -13.66 18.53
CA ARG A 740 -32.31 -15.04 18.27
C ARG A 740 -31.24 -16.06 18.66
N ASN A 741 -29.97 -15.80 18.34
CA ASN A 741 -28.87 -16.70 18.68
C ASN A 741 -28.55 -16.70 20.19
N THR A 742 -28.66 -15.55 20.86
CA THR A 742 -28.50 -15.45 22.32
C THR A 742 -29.59 -16.25 23.05
N ARG A 743 -30.85 -16.21 22.58
CA ARG A 743 -31.91 -17.11 23.09
C ARG A 743 -31.61 -18.58 22.81
N THR A 744 -31.23 -18.91 21.58
CA THR A 744 -30.99 -20.29 21.13
C THR A 744 -29.80 -20.96 21.83
N PHE A 745 -28.67 -20.26 21.96
CA PHE A 745 -27.39 -20.85 22.38
C PHE A 745 -26.94 -20.44 23.79
N GLN A 746 -27.40 -19.29 24.30
CA GLN A 746 -27.01 -18.79 25.63
C GLN A 746 -28.17 -18.82 26.63
N ARG A 747 -29.38 -19.18 26.19
CA ARG A 747 -30.62 -19.19 27.00
C ARG A 747 -30.89 -17.86 27.72
N ARG A 748 -30.46 -16.75 27.12
CA ARG A 748 -30.71 -15.38 27.60
C ARG A 748 -31.65 -14.69 26.63
N GLU A 749 -32.57 -13.89 27.15
CA GLU A 749 -33.51 -13.10 26.35
C GLU A 749 -33.53 -11.65 26.81
N ARG A 750 -33.76 -10.73 25.87
CA ARG A 750 -33.94 -9.30 26.11
C ARG A 750 -35.38 -8.89 25.88
N SER A 751 -35.82 -7.84 26.57
CA SER A 751 -37.07 -7.17 26.24
C SER A 751 -36.92 -6.32 24.97
N VAL A 752 -38.04 -5.93 24.35
CA VAL A 752 -38.02 -5.01 23.19
C VAL A 752 -37.34 -3.67 23.53
N PRO A 753 -37.60 -3.01 24.69
CA PRO A 753 -36.84 -1.84 25.14
C PRO A 753 -35.32 -2.05 25.23
N ASP A 754 -34.85 -3.16 25.81
CA ASP A 754 -33.40 -3.39 26.00
C ASP A 754 -32.68 -3.57 24.66
N LEU A 755 -33.29 -4.32 23.75
CA LEU A 755 -32.73 -4.53 22.41
C LEU A 755 -32.79 -3.25 21.58
N LEU A 756 -33.85 -2.45 21.73
CA LEU A 756 -33.95 -1.12 21.12
C LEU A 756 -32.84 -0.18 21.62
N ALA A 757 -32.57 -0.15 22.94
CA ALA A 757 -31.48 0.63 23.51
C ALA A 757 -30.12 0.21 22.94
N ALA A 758 -29.86 -1.10 22.82
CA ALA A 758 -28.66 -1.63 22.20
C ALA A 758 -28.54 -1.29 20.69
N ILE A 759 -29.65 -1.28 19.95
CA ILE A 759 -29.69 -0.83 18.55
C ILE A 759 -29.36 0.67 18.44
N LYS A 760 -29.93 1.51 19.31
CA LYS A 760 -29.67 2.97 19.35
C LYS A 760 -28.19 3.26 19.60
N GLU A 761 -27.56 2.57 20.55
CA GLU A 761 -26.15 2.77 20.86
C GLU A 761 -25.21 2.26 19.74
N GLU A 762 -25.47 1.08 19.18
CA GLU A 762 -24.67 0.58 18.03
C GLU A 762 -24.85 1.49 16.80
N ALA A 763 -26.04 2.08 16.58
CA ALA A 763 -26.26 3.07 15.53
C ALA A 763 -25.45 4.35 15.77
N ARG A 764 -25.41 4.86 17.02
CA ARG A 764 -24.60 6.00 17.43
C ARG A 764 -23.10 5.73 17.22
N MET A 765 -22.63 4.53 17.55
CA MET A 765 -21.25 4.11 17.31
C MET A 765 -20.92 4.01 15.81
N TRP A 766 -21.87 3.56 14.97
CA TRP A 766 -21.69 3.56 13.51
C TRP A 766 -21.64 5.00 12.95
N SER A 767 -22.47 5.93 13.43
CA SER A 767 -22.40 7.32 13.00
C SER A 767 -21.11 8.01 13.44
N LEU A 768 -20.66 7.80 14.68
CA LEU A 768 -19.38 8.31 15.18
C LEU A 768 -18.21 7.77 14.34
N SER A 769 -18.20 6.47 14.03
CA SER A 769 -17.19 5.88 13.15
C SER A 769 -17.15 6.50 11.75
N LEU A 770 -18.25 7.06 11.25
CA LEU A 770 -18.32 7.73 9.94
C LEU A 770 -17.86 9.19 9.97
N VAL A 771 -18.07 9.89 11.08
CA VAL A 771 -17.46 11.21 11.34
C VAL A 771 -15.95 11.03 11.46
N LEU A 772 -15.51 10.05 12.25
CA LEU A 772 -14.09 9.68 12.39
C LEU A 772 -13.46 9.25 11.05
N GLN A 773 -14.16 8.55 10.16
CA GLN A 773 -13.65 8.21 8.82
C GLN A 773 -13.57 9.40 7.86
N ARG A 774 -14.23 10.53 8.17
CA ARG A 774 -14.19 11.76 7.36
C ARG A 774 -13.13 12.75 7.85
N ASN A 775 -12.92 12.84 9.18
CA ASN A 775 -12.07 13.87 9.79
C ASN A 775 -10.86 13.32 10.61
N PHE A 776 -10.81 12.01 10.90
CA PHE A 776 -9.80 11.28 11.68
C PHE A 776 -9.11 12.01 12.86
N GLY A 777 -9.64 11.78 14.06
CA GLY A 777 -8.91 11.95 15.34
C GLY A 777 -9.44 10.98 16.39
N TYR A 778 -8.59 10.15 16.99
CA TYR A 778 -9.01 9.15 17.98
C TYR A 778 -9.33 9.82 19.34
N SER A 779 -10.38 9.36 20.04
CA SER A 779 -10.75 9.91 21.36
C SER A 779 -10.15 9.15 22.56
N ARG A 780 -9.67 7.91 22.37
CA ARG A 780 -9.02 7.12 23.41
C ARG A 780 -7.89 6.26 22.83
N LEU A 781 -6.74 6.25 23.50
CA LEU A 781 -5.60 5.38 23.19
C LEU A 781 -5.44 4.32 24.28
N ARG A 782 -5.29 3.06 23.89
CA ARG A 782 -4.94 1.94 24.78
C ARG A 782 -3.54 1.44 24.47
N ILE A 783 -2.75 1.20 25.51
CA ILE A 783 -1.35 0.81 25.42
C ILE A 783 -1.14 -0.48 26.22
N THR A 784 -0.76 -1.53 25.51
CA THR A 784 -0.45 -2.85 26.05
C THR A 784 0.84 -3.30 25.38
N SER A 785 1.98 -3.19 26.07
CA SER A 785 3.30 -3.43 25.48
C SER A 785 4.33 -3.88 26.51
N SER A 786 4.98 -5.02 26.25
CA SER A 786 6.09 -5.52 27.05
C SER A 786 7.41 -4.79 26.85
N THR A 787 7.51 -3.88 25.88
CA THR A 787 8.81 -3.29 25.43
C THR A 787 8.92 -1.78 25.56
N ILE A 788 7.82 -1.04 25.73
CA ILE A 788 7.87 0.43 25.84
C ILE A 788 8.46 0.83 27.20
N GLN A 789 9.50 1.67 27.17
CA GLN A 789 10.18 2.21 28.35
C GLN A 789 9.90 3.70 28.61
N SER A 790 9.60 4.49 27.57
CA SER A 790 9.17 5.89 27.70
C SER A 790 8.00 6.15 26.75
N LEU A 791 7.05 6.97 27.21
CA LEU A 791 5.87 7.39 26.46
C LEU A 791 5.71 8.90 26.53
N SER A 792 5.59 9.56 25.38
CA SER A 792 5.09 10.93 25.29
C SER A 792 4.07 11.04 24.18
N ILE A 793 3.09 11.92 24.38
CA ILE A 793 1.96 12.18 23.50
C ILE A 793 1.74 13.69 23.57
N ALA A 794 1.82 14.38 22.43
CA ALA A 794 1.54 15.81 22.33
C ALA A 794 0.22 16.06 21.57
N ASP A 795 -0.63 16.96 22.07
CA ASP A 795 -1.80 17.45 21.31
C ASP A 795 -1.50 18.85 20.75
N THR A 796 -1.23 18.90 19.45
CA THR A 796 -0.96 20.16 18.74
C THR A 796 -2.21 21.00 18.50
N ARG A 797 -3.39 20.57 18.97
CA ARG A 797 -4.70 21.21 18.71
C ARG A 797 -5.28 21.92 19.94
N VAL A 798 -4.55 22.91 20.43
CA VAL A 798 -4.95 23.73 21.59
C VAL A 798 -6.27 24.51 21.37
N TYR A 799 -6.68 24.74 20.11
CA TYR A 799 -7.78 25.65 19.75
C TYR A 799 -9.02 25.01 19.09
N THR A 800 -9.15 23.69 19.04
CA THR A 800 -10.36 23.02 18.51
C THR A 800 -11.18 22.35 19.60
N THR A 801 -12.50 22.37 19.48
CA THR A 801 -13.45 21.80 20.47
C THR A 801 -13.42 20.27 20.57
N GLU A 802 -12.69 19.57 19.69
CA GLU A 802 -12.50 18.13 19.70
C GLU A 802 -11.13 17.79 20.33
N VAL A 803 -11.12 17.33 21.58
CA VAL A 803 -9.91 16.98 22.32
C VAL A 803 -9.81 15.47 22.52
N PHE A 804 -8.59 14.93 22.42
CA PHE A 804 -8.29 13.54 22.71
C PHE A 804 -8.52 13.25 24.21
N GLU A 805 -9.47 12.37 24.55
CA GLU A 805 -10.03 12.35 25.91
C GLU A 805 -9.26 11.49 26.94
N GLU A 806 -8.62 10.38 26.52
CA GLU A 806 -8.06 9.41 27.49
C GLU A 806 -6.91 8.52 26.93
N ILE A 807 -5.85 8.40 27.71
CA ILE A 807 -4.76 7.41 27.59
C ILE A 807 -5.01 6.30 28.63
N VAL A 808 -4.97 5.04 28.20
CA VAL A 808 -5.13 3.86 29.07
C VAL A 808 -3.94 2.93 28.90
N ILE A 809 -3.07 2.81 29.90
CA ILE A 809 -1.99 1.83 29.95
C ILE A 809 -2.55 0.57 30.61
N GLU A 810 -2.90 -0.43 29.80
CA GLU A 810 -3.50 -1.68 30.27
C GLU A 810 -2.44 -2.62 30.87
N ASN A 811 -1.28 -2.76 30.21
CA ASN A 811 -0.13 -3.48 30.77
C ASN A 811 1.17 -3.06 30.09
N ALA A 812 2.11 -2.46 30.84
CA ALA A 812 3.41 -2.04 30.37
C ALA A 812 4.52 -2.30 31.42
N PRO A 813 5.06 -3.53 31.53
CA PRO A 813 5.99 -3.94 32.59
C PRO A 813 7.35 -3.24 32.57
N LEU A 814 7.77 -2.68 31.43
CA LEU A 814 9.04 -1.95 31.28
C LEU A 814 8.89 -0.43 31.25
N LEU A 815 7.68 0.12 31.38
CA LEU A 815 7.43 1.55 31.26
C LEU A 815 7.99 2.32 32.45
N GLU A 816 9.00 3.16 32.21
CA GLU A 816 9.70 3.96 33.22
C GLU A 816 9.25 5.42 33.24
N ARG A 817 8.77 5.96 32.12
CA ARG A 817 8.40 7.39 31.98
C ARG A 817 7.11 7.61 31.18
N ILE A 818 6.27 8.53 31.63
CA ILE A 818 5.11 9.04 30.90
C ILE A 818 5.14 10.57 30.94
N ILE A 819 5.25 11.23 29.79
CA ILE A 819 5.33 12.70 29.68
C ILE A 819 4.25 13.17 28.69
N PRO A 820 3.00 13.43 29.14
CA PRO A 820 1.97 14.02 28.32
C PRO A 820 2.29 15.49 28.03
N ASP A 821 1.90 15.95 26.84
CA ASP A 821 1.92 17.36 26.47
C ASP A 821 0.55 17.74 25.86
N GLY A 822 -0.45 17.90 26.73
CA GLY A 822 -1.84 18.16 26.34
C GLY A 822 -2.87 17.76 27.40
N PHE A 823 -4.12 18.15 27.16
CA PHE A 823 -5.24 17.98 28.11
C PHE A 823 -5.85 16.57 28.05
N PHE A 824 -5.15 15.56 28.57
CA PHE A 824 -5.59 14.16 28.55
C PHE A 824 -5.98 13.62 29.93
N ARG A 825 -6.95 12.70 30.00
CA ARG A 825 -7.06 11.78 31.15
C ARG A 825 -6.05 10.65 31.00
N ILE A 826 -5.36 10.28 32.07
CA ILE A 826 -4.43 9.14 32.08
C ILE A 826 -4.91 8.10 33.09
N ARG A 827 -5.07 6.86 32.63
CA ARG A 827 -5.36 5.68 33.44
C ARG A 827 -4.23 4.68 33.30
N ILE A 828 -3.64 4.28 34.42
CA ILE A 828 -2.57 3.28 34.48
C ILE A 828 -3.13 2.08 35.24
N ILE A 829 -3.15 0.91 34.59
CA ILE A 829 -3.60 -0.35 35.19
C ILE A 829 -2.38 -1.15 35.68
N GLN A 830 -1.32 -1.26 34.87
CA GLN A 830 -0.09 -1.96 35.26
C GLN A 830 1.15 -1.33 34.60
N ALA A 831 1.99 -0.65 35.40
CA ALA A 831 3.28 -0.07 34.98
C ALA A 831 4.30 -0.08 36.14
N PRO A 832 4.80 -1.25 36.57
CA PRO A 832 5.57 -1.43 37.81
C PRO A 832 6.95 -0.76 37.84
N LYS A 833 7.48 -0.28 36.71
CA LYS A 833 8.76 0.44 36.63
C LYS A 833 8.62 1.96 36.51
N LEU A 834 7.40 2.51 36.58
CA LEU A 834 7.14 3.92 36.33
C LEU A 834 7.78 4.82 37.40
N LYS A 835 8.84 5.56 37.02
CA LYS A 835 9.62 6.47 37.87
C LYS A 835 9.28 7.95 37.63
N THR A 836 8.84 8.31 36.43
CA THR A 836 8.68 9.71 36.00
C THR A 836 7.29 9.95 35.41
N LEU A 837 6.59 10.99 35.89
CA LEU A 837 5.28 11.40 35.40
C LEU A 837 5.27 12.92 35.09
N GLY A 838 5.06 13.27 33.82
CA GLY A 838 5.15 14.63 33.30
C GLY A 838 3.86 15.43 33.28
N TYR A 839 4.00 16.72 32.96
CA TYR A 839 3.02 17.81 33.12
C TYR A 839 1.55 17.38 33.04
N LEU A 840 0.98 17.09 34.20
CA LEU A 840 -0.45 16.80 34.32
C LEU A 840 -1.24 18.11 34.26
N TYR A 841 -1.97 18.30 33.16
CA TYR A 841 -2.79 19.49 32.91
C TYR A 841 -4.19 19.38 33.53
N CYS A 842 -4.74 20.49 34.03
CA CYS A 842 -6.13 20.60 34.48
C CYS A 842 -6.91 21.60 33.60
N ARG A 843 -8.16 21.29 33.24
CA ARG A 843 -8.97 22.08 32.29
C ARG A 843 -10.11 22.91 32.92
N ASP A 844 -10.59 22.53 34.11
CA ASP A 844 -11.81 23.13 34.70
C ASP A 844 -11.52 23.78 36.06
N TYR A 845 -11.87 25.06 36.24
CA TYR A 845 -11.67 25.80 37.51
C TYR A 845 -12.37 25.19 38.74
N ASN A 846 -13.33 24.27 38.52
CA ASN A 846 -14.09 23.52 39.54
C ASN A 846 -13.84 22.00 39.51
N GLY A 847 -12.93 21.49 38.68
CA GLY A 847 -12.79 20.05 38.40
C GLY A 847 -11.37 19.53 38.62
N ILE A 848 -11.14 18.81 39.72
CA ILE A 848 -9.81 18.37 40.16
C ILE A 848 -9.27 17.28 39.20
N PRO A 849 -8.00 17.39 38.73
CA PRO A 849 -7.36 16.33 37.95
C PRO A 849 -7.24 15.09 38.82
N MET A 850 -7.61 13.96 38.24
CA MET A 850 -8.18 12.90 39.04
C MET A 850 -7.28 11.68 38.95
N ILE A 851 -6.77 11.25 40.11
CA ILE A 851 -5.91 10.08 40.28
C ILE A 851 -6.38 9.30 41.51
N ARG A 852 -6.49 7.98 41.34
CA ARG A 852 -6.58 6.91 42.33
C ARG A 852 -6.08 5.66 41.61
N PRO A 853 -5.28 4.78 42.21
CA PRO A 853 -5.17 3.39 41.73
C PRO A 853 -6.17 2.52 42.52
N GLU A 854 -6.23 1.21 42.32
CA GLU A 854 -5.61 0.40 41.26
C GLU A 854 -6.42 0.51 39.96
N THR A 855 -7.74 0.49 40.08
CA THR A 855 -8.64 0.24 38.94
C THR A 855 -9.45 1.46 38.52
N THR A 856 -8.81 2.55 38.06
CA THR A 856 -9.54 3.84 38.01
C THR A 856 -9.61 4.59 36.68
N VAL A 857 -10.85 4.76 36.24
CA VAL A 857 -11.39 5.84 35.38
C VAL A 857 -11.94 6.93 36.28
N PHE A 858 -11.99 8.16 35.78
CA PHE A 858 -12.24 9.32 36.61
C PHE A 858 -13.55 10.08 36.35
N LYS A 859 -14.35 10.24 37.42
CA LYS A 859 -15.54 11.09 37.56
C LYS A 859 -15.72 11.53 39.04
N LYS A 860 -15.51 12.83 39.34
CA LYS A 860 -15.75 13.57 40.61
C LYS A 860 -15.09 13.04 41.93
N MET A 861 -14.68 13.97 42.81
CA MET A 861 -14.08 13.66 44.12
C MET A 861 -15.10 13.69 45.27
N GLU A 862 -15.09 12.62 46.07
CA GLU A 862 -15.47 12.57 47.49
C GLU A 862 -14.48 11.63 48.22
N PRO A 863 -14.10 11.88 49.49
CA PRO A 863 -12.90 11.29 50.09
C PRO A 863 -13.06 9.81 50.49
N VAL A 864 -12.40 8.87 49.78
CA VAL A 864 -12.37 7.44 50.15
C VAL A 864 -11.06 6.75 49.78
N SER A 865 -10.45 6.11 50.79
CA SER A 865 -9.36 5.11 50.80
C SER A 865 -7.93 5.54 50.44
N ILE A 866 -7.03 5.30 51.41
CA ILE A 866 -5.58 5.58 51.41
C ILE A 866 -4.77 4.45 50.73
N ASN A 867 -5.39 3.31 50.39
CA ASN A 867 -4.66 2.04 50.21
C ASN A 867 -3.74 1.92 48.98
N ASN A 868 -3.92 2.74 47.94
CA ASN A 868 -3.55 2.34 46.56
C ASN A 868 -2.34 3.11 45.97
N VAL A 869 -1.60 3.83 46.80
CA VAL A 869 -0.53 4.78 46.49
C VAL A 869 0.57 4.30 45.50
N ILE A 870 0.96 5.15 44.52
CA ILE A 870 2.03 4.83 43.54
C ILE A 870 3.41 5.21 44.10
N ARG A 871 4.03 4.26 44.82
CA ARG A 871 5.35 4.45 45.47
C ARG A 871 6.56 4.44 44.52
N THR A 872 6.39 4.17 43.23
CA THR A 872 7.52 4.06 42.26
C THR A 872 7.92 5.40 41.63
N VAL A 873 7.01 6.38 41.61
CA VAL A 873 7.25 7.70 40.99
C VAL A 873 8.13 8.56 41.91
N LYS A 874 9.28 8.97 41.38
CA LYS A 874 10.27 9.85 42.01
C LYS A 874 10.23 11.28 41.47
N ILE A 875 9.84 11.46 40.21
CA ILE A 875 9.81 12.76 39.52
C ILE A 875 8.40 13.03 39.04
N LEU A 876 7.82 14.15 39.49
CA LEU A 876 6.45 14.57 39.17
C LEU A 876 6.45 16.00 38.62
N ALA A 877 5.80 16.23 37.48
CA ALA A 877 5.55 17.55 36.93
C ALA A 877 4.05 17.83 36.77
N LEU A 878 3.60 19.01 37.22
CA LEU A 878 2.19 19.44 37.23
C LEU A 878 2.03 20.80 36.55
N ALA A 879 0.98 20.94 35.73
CA ALA A 879 0.60 22.21 35.09
C ALA A 879 -0.85 22.53 35.47
N ILE A 880 -1.03 23.20 36.62
CA ILE A 880 -2.33 23.35 37.29
C ILE A 880 -2.48 24.76 37.89
N PRO A 881 -3.73 25.25 38.07
CA PRO A 881 -3.97 26.43 38.89
C PRO A 881 -3.41 26.23 40.30
N LEU A 882 -2.63 27.19 40.81
CA LEU A 882 -1.93 27.08 42.09
C LEU A 882 -2.87 27.20 43.31
N LYS A 883 -3.62 26.13 43.59
CA LYS A 883 -4.31 25.89 44.86
C LYS A 883 -3.51 24.85 45.65
N LEU A 884 -3.09 25.20 46.87
CA LEU A 884 -2.27 24.34 47.74
C LEU A 884 -2.87 22.93 47.86
N ASP A 885 -4.15 22.83 48.20
CA ASP A 885 -4.86 21.57 48.42
C ASP A 885 -4.81 20.63 47.19
N VAL A 886 -4.83 21.18 45.97
CA VAL A 886 -4.74 20.38 44.74
C VAL A 886 -3.34 19.78 44.59
N VAL A 887 -2.30 20.56 44.89
CA VAL A 887 -0.90 20.09 44.89
C VAL A 887 -0.71 19.01 45.97
N LEU A 888 -1.25 19.22 47.17
CA LEU A 888 -1.11 18.28 48.28
C LEU A 888 -1.89 16.97 48.05
N ASN A 889 -3.07 17.02 47.41
CA ASN A 889 -3.82 15.84 46.99
C ASN A 889 -3.05 14.98 45.96
N PHE A 890 -2.30 15.60 45.05
CA PHE A 890 -1.38 14.86 44.18
C PHE A 890 -0.25 14.19 44.98
N LEU A 891 0.34 14.92 45.93
CA LEU A 891 1.44 14.41 46.74
C LEU A 891 1.03 13.24 47.66
N GLN A 892 -0.23 13.17 48.11
CA GLN A 892 -0.78 11.96 48.76
C GLN A 892 -0.73 10.72 47.86
N CYS A 893 -0.88 10.88 46.54
CA CYS A 893 -0.84 9.77 45.58
C CYS A 893 0.59 9.28 45.28
N PHE A 894 1.61 10.10 45.58
CA PHE A 894 3.02 9.89 45.21
C PHE A 894 3.98 10.25 46.38
N PRO A 895 4.08 9.40 47.43
CA PRO A 895 4.78 9.69 48.68
C PRO A 895 6.31 9.65 48.56
N ARG A 896 6.85 9.16 47.43
CA ARG A 896 8.30 9.07 47.18
C ARG A 896 8.78 10.03 46.10
N VAL A 897 8.03 11.10 45.86
CA VAL A 897 8.48 12.20 44.98
C VAL A 897 9.70 12.86 45.61
N GLU A 898 10.82 12.76 44.91
CA GLU A 898 12.10 13.39 45.23
C GLU A 898 12.23 14.76 44.54
N LYS A 899 11.59 14.93 43.37
CA LYS A 899 11.59 16.18 42.61
C LYS A 899 10.19 16.56 42.11
N LEU A 900 9.77 17.78 42.40
CA LEU A 900 8.48 18.35 42.02
C LEU A 900 8.67 19.58 41.11
N TYR A 901 8.08 19.51 39.92
CA TYR A 901 8.05 20.60 38.95
C TYR A 901 6.63 21.14 38.83
N LEU A 902 6.44 22.45 39.06
CA LEU A 902 5.15 23.14 38.99
C LEU A 902 5.20 24.22 37.92
N VAL A 903 4.13 24.31 37.11
CA VAL A 903 3.93 25.37 36.12
C VAL A 903 2.71 26.18 36.50
N VAL A 904 2.87 27.50 36.63
CA VAL A 904 1.76 28.43 36.87
C VAL A 904 0.99 28.64 35.57
N LEU A 905 -0.33 28.46 35.63
CA LEU A 905 -1.26 28.76 34.53
C LEU A 905 -2.10 29.99 34.91
N ASP A 906 -2.31 30.89 33.94
CA ASP A 906 -3.01 32.17 34.16
C ASP A 906 -4.45 31.96 34.66
N GLY A 907 -4.73 32.39 35.89
CA GLY A 907 -6.04 32.23 36.52
C GLY A 907 -6.11 32.84 37.92
N TRP A 908 -6.91 33.90 38.06
CA TRP A 908 -7.10 34.59 39.34
C TRP A 908 -7.84 33.71 40.35
N THR A 909 -7.21 33.37 41.48
CA THR A 909 -7.92 32.74 42.61
C THR A 909 -7.54 33.38 43.95
N THR A 910 -8.52 34.02 44.58
CA THR A 910 -8.47 34.59 45.92
C THR A 910 -9.25 33.72 46.91
N GLN A 911 -8.59 33.16 47.94
CA GLN A 911 -8.94 33.38 49.36
C GLN A 911 -8.26 32.41 50.36
N LYS A 912 -7.99 33.00 51.54
CA LYS A 912 -8.01 32.48 52.93
C LYS A 912 -7.40 31.10 53.24
N ASN A 913 -6.23 31.18 53.88
CA ASN A 913 -5.57 30.12 54.66
C ASN A 913 -6.47 29.61 55.80
N GLY A 914 -6.48 28.29 56.02
CA GLY A 914 -7.21 27.69 57.15
C GLY A 914 -7.33 26.16 57.08
N LEU A 915 -6.28 25.44 56.69
CA LEU A 915 -6.29 23.97 56.63
C LEU A 915 -5.17 23.36 57.49
N SER A 916 -5.59 22.54 58.45
CA SER A 916 -4.73 21.56 59.11
C SER A 916 -4.49 20.42 58.13
N TYR A 917 -3.23 20.00 57.95
CA TYR A 917 -2.86 18.97 56.99
C TYR A 917 -2.11 17.84 57.68
N SER A 918 -2.50 16.60 57.37
CA SER A 918 -1.85 15.38 57.87
C SER A 918 -0.45 15.23 57.27
N SER A 919 0.55 14.81 58.05
CA SER A 919 1.92 14.53 57.61
C SER A 919 1.99 13.81 56.25
N LEU A 920 2.90 14.25 55.39
CA LEU A 920 3.12 13.70 54.05
C LEU A 920 4.50 13.08 53.98
N GLU A 921 4.56 11.76 53.78
CA GLU A 921 5.80 10.97 53.61
C GLU A 921 6.79 11.65 52.62
N CYS A 922 6.27 12.26 51.53
CA CYS A 922 7.12 12.98 50.58
C CYS A 922 7.73 14.28 51.14
N LEU A 923 6.98 15.10 51.88
CA LEU A 923 7.50 16.34 52.46
C LEU A 923 8.43 16.07 53.65
N ASP A 924 8.08 15.08 54.46
CA ASP A 924 8.84 14.74 55.66
C ASP A 924 10.18 14.03 55.34
N ALA A 925 10.25 13.22 54.26
CA ALA A 925 11.37 12.30 54.04
C ALA A 925 11.91 12.15 52.59
N HIS A 926 11.30 12.74 51.55
CA HIS A 926 11.73 12.49 50.16
C HIS A 926 11.97 13.73 49.27
N LEU A 927 11.20 14.80 49.40
CA LEU A 927 11.21 15.94 48.48
C LEU A 927 12.48 16.80 48.65
N LYS A 928 13.42 16.65 47.71
CA LYS A 928 14.70 17.35 47.66
C LYS A 928 14.68 18.57 46.73
N THR A 929 13.95 18.51 45.62
CA THR A 929 13.91 19.60 44.62
C THR A 929 12.51 20.08 44.36
N LEU A 930 12.30 21.40 44.41
CA LEU A 930 11.06 22.05 43.98
C LEU A 930 11.36 23.15 42.96
N GLN A 931 10.79 23.06 41.76
CA GLN A 931 10.89 24.11 40.75
C GLN A 931 9.50 24.67 40.43
N LEU A 932 9.39 26.01 40.42
CA LEU A 932 8.18 26.74 40.04
C LEU A 932 8.44 27.59 38.79
N THR A 933 7.69 27.33 37.72
CA THR A 933 7.87 27.94 36.41
C THR A 933 6.73 28.91 36.09
N TYR A 934 7.07 30.09 35.58
CA TYR A 934 6.17 31.25 35.45
C TYR A 934 5.75 31.84 36.81
N TYR A 935 6.71 32.10 37.70
CA TYR A 935 6.46 32.80 38.95
C TYR A 935 6.14 34.29 38.71
N HIS A 936 5.10 34.84 39.34
CA HIS A 936 4.63 36.23 39.18
C HIS A 936 4.72 37.06 40.48
N GLY A 937 4.96 36.43 41.64
CA GLY A 937 5.02 37.09 42.93
C GLY A 937 3.66 37.33 43.59
N TYR A 938 2.59 36.67 43.12
CA TYR A 938 1.25 36.79 43.70
C TYR A 938 1.18 36.14 45.10
N ARG A 939 0.21 36.57 45.91
CA ARG A 939 0.09 36.13 47.31
C ARG A 939 -0.08 34.60 47.45
N SER A 940 -0.88 33.99 46.59
CA SER A 940 -1.08 32.53 46.53
C SER A 940 0.23 31.76 46.27
N GLU A 941 1.08 32.28 45.38
CA GLU A 941 2.37 31.67 45.04
C GLU A 941 3.37 31.82 46.19
N VAL A 942 3.37 32.98 46.85
CA VAL A 942 4.18 33.25 48.06
C VAL A 942 3.74 32.35 49.21
N ASP A 943 2.44 32.19 49.45
CA ASP A 943 1.89 31.33 50.49
C ASP A 943 2.18 29.84 50.20
N LEU A 944 2.15 29.41 48.93
CA LEU A 944 2.56 28.07 48.48
C LEU A 944 4.05 27.81 48.72
N ILE A 945 4.94 28.71 48.28
CA ILE A 945 6.39 28.60 48.52
C ILE A 945 6.66 28.54 50.03
N ARG A 946 6.01 29.42 50.81
CA ARG A 946 6.14 29.44 52.26
C ARG A 946 5.69 28.14 52.91
N PHE A 947 4.62 27.51 52.42
CA PHE A 947 4.22 26.18 52.89
C PHE A 947 5.34 25.15 52.68
N PHE A 948 5.91 25.04 51.47
CA PHE A 948 6.97 24.07 51.22
C PHE A 948 8.25 24.37 52.03
N LEU A 949 8.64 25.64 52.17
CA LEU A 949 9.79 26.04 53.01
C LEU A 949 9.62 25.72 54.50
N LEU A 950 8.38 25.68 55.01
CA LEU A 950 8.09 25.37 56.41
C LEU A 950 7.86 23.88 56.69
N ASN A 951 7.51 23.07 55.67
CA ASN A 951 7.07 21.69 55.86
C ASN A 951 7.94 20.63 55.15
N ALA A 952 8.68 20.98 54.09
CA ALA A 952 9.56 20.05 53.38
C ALA A 952 10.93 19.98 54.06
N ARG A 953 11.11 19.03 54.99
CA ARG A 953 12.26 19.01 55.93
C ARG A 953 13.62 18.82 55.26
N ILE A 954 13.65 18.06 54.17
CA ILE A 954 14.88 17.70 53.45
C ILE A 954 14.99 18.41 52.08
N LEU A 955 14.30 19.54 51.91
CA LEU A 955 14.34 20.29 50.66
C LEU A 955 15.74 20.90 50.44
N GLU A 956 16.49 20.31 49.53
CA GLU A 956 17.88 20.66 49.17
C GLU A 956 17.96 21.82 48.17
N THR A 957 16.96 22.05 47.32
CA THR A 957 17.00 23.08 46.27
C THR A 957 15.61 23.58 45.89
N MET A 958 15.47 24.91 45.77
CA MET A 958 14.27 25.55 45.24
C MET A 958 14.64 26.42 44.02
N LYS A 959 14.01 26.20 42.87
CA LYS A 959 14.21 26.99 41.64
C LYS A 959 12.94 27.81 41.32
N LEU A 960 13.08 29.12 41.13
CA LEU A 960 11.98 30.03 40.75
C LEU A 960 12.27 30.66 39.39
N VAL A 961 11.46 30.35 38.39
CA VAL A 961 11.64 30.84 37.01
C VAL A 961 10.60 31.91 36.69
N VAL A 962 11.05 33.13 36.41
CA VAL A 962 10.21 34.34 36.30
C VAL A 962 9.94 34.70 34.85
N LYS A 963 8.72 35.19 34.55
CA LYS A 963 8.30 35.65 33.22
C LYS A 963 8.65 37.14 33.05
N TYR A 964 9.44 37.48 32.04
CA TYR A 964 9.85 38.87 31.80
C TYR A 964 8.75 39.67 31.07
N HIS A 965 8.13 40.62 31.76
CA HIS A 965 7.40 41.74 31.16
C HIS A 965 7.36 42.93 32.16
N ASP A 966 7.98 44.04 31.74
CA ASP A 966 7.92 45.41 32.26
C ASP A 966 8.25 45.69 33.76
N LYS A 967 9.41 46.38 33.92
CA LYS A 967 9.77 47.31 35.01
C LYS A 967 10.29 46.78 36.37
N PHE A 968 10.90 45.60 36.46
CA PHE A 968 11.59 45.17 37.70
C PHE A 968 13.00 44.61 37.42
N ASP A 969 14.00 45.06 38.19
CA ASP A 969 15.36 44.48 38.19
C ASP A 969 15.47 43.33 39.21
N ASP A 970 16.52 42.51 39.07
CA ASP A 970 16.74 41.34 39.94
C ASP A 970 16.88 41.73 41.41
N LYS A 971 17.47 42.90 41.72
CA LYS A 971 17.62 43.40 43.10
C LYS A 971 16.27 43.76 43.72
N TRP A 972 15.37 44.39 42.96
CA TRP A 972 14.02 44.77 43.38
C TRP A 972 13.16 43.53 43.65
N PHE A 973 13.21 42.54 42.76
CA PHE A 973 12.39 41.34 42.89
C PHE A 973 12.86 40.49 44.08
N THR A 974 14.17 40.30 44.20
CA THR A 974 14.81 39.60 45.33
C THR A 974 14.45 40.27 46.67
N SER A 975 14.69 41.58 46.81
CA SER A 975 14.44 42.30 48.06
C SER A 975 12.95 42.36 48.45
N ARG A 976 12.02 42.52 47.50
CA ARG A 976 10.58 42.50 47.79
C ARG A 976 10.07 41.10 48.15
N LEU A 977 10.64 40.04 47.56
CA LEU A 977 10.28 38.65 47.88
C LEU A 977 10.78 38.21 49.26
N TYR A 978 12.06 38.46 49.60
CA TYR A 978 12.58 38.20 50.95
C TYR A 978 11.75 38.91 52.04
N ARG A 979 11.33 40.17 51.76
CA ARG A 979 10.47 40.96 52.66
C ARG A 979 9.04 40.42 52.76
N LYS A 980 8.47 39.89 51.66
CA LYS A 980 7.15 39.20 51.67
C LYS A 980 7.19 37.87 52.42
N LEU A 981 8.23 37.06 52.24
CA LEU A 981 8.39 35.76 52.91
C LEU A 981 8.78 35.90 54.40
N ARG A 982 9.28 37.08 54.83
CA ARG A 982 9.73 37.38 56.20
C ARG A 982 10.77 36.37 56.75
N LEU A 983 11.72 35.96 55.91
CA LEU A 983 12.70 34.90 56.20
C LEU A 983 13.78 35.25 57.26
N HIS A 984 13.61 36.29 58.07
CA HIS A 984 14.72 36.88 58.81
C HIS A 984 15.15 36.15 60.10
N VAL A 985 14.38 35.18 60.62
CA VAL A 985 14.73 34.43 61.84
C VAL A 985 14.27 32.96 61.75
N ARG A 986 15.16 32.02 62.09
CA ARG A 986 14.93 30.55 62.29
C ARG A 986 14.66 29.65 61.05
N ALA A 987 15.45 29.78 59.98
CA ALA A 987 15.53 28.74 58.93
C ALA A 987 16.97 28.40 58.49
N SER A 988 17.90 28.39 59.45
CA SER A 988 19.00 27.41 59.41
C SER A 988 18.33 26.03 59.59
N GLN A 989 18.47 25.03 58.71
CA GLN A 989 19.77 24.41 58.43
C GLN A 989 19.92 23.67 57.08
N ILE A 990 18.87 23.50 56.25
CA ILE A 990 18.92 22.56 55.07
C ILE A 990 18.57 23.20 53.70
N ALA A 991 17.66 24.18 53.62
CA ALA A 991 17.27 24.81 52.35
C ALA A 991 18.35 25.74 51.78
N LYS A 992 19.42 25.17 51.23
CA LYS A 992 20.47 25.91 50.52
C LYS A 992 20.02 26.21 49.09
N VAL A 993 20.19 27.48 48.70
CA VAL A 993 20.00 27.99 47.33
C VAL A 993 18.54 28.01 46.85
N VAL A 994 17.93 29.19 46.95
CA VAL A 994 16.86 29.60 46.02
C VAL A 994 17.54 30.13 44.77
N ASN A 995 17.53 29.35 43.68
CA ASN A 995 18.06 29.79 42.40
C ASN A 995 16.96 30.51 41.60
N PHE A 996 17.29 31.69 41.08
CA PHE A 996 16.43 32.47 40.20
C PHE A 996 16.93 32.34 38.76
N GLU A 997 16.02 32.07 37.84
CA GLU A 997 16.32 31.99 36.41
C GLU A 997 15.33 32.87 35.64
N VAL A 998 15.85 33.84 34.88
CA VAL A 998 15.08 34.79 34.07
C VAL A 998 15.15 34.31 32.62
N ILE A 999 14.00 34.22 31.94
CA ILE A 999 13.92 33.70 30.57
C ILE A 999 13.26 34.72 29.64
N ASP A 1000 13.97 35.08 28.58
CA ASP A 1000 13.80 36.34 27.83
C ASP A 1000 13.01 36.21 26.50
N HIS A 1001 12.06 35.27 26.38
CA HIS A 1001 11.42 34.96 25.09
C HIS A 1001 9.87 34.88 25.11
N ASN A 1002 9.29 35.09 23.92
CA ASN A 1002 7.89 35.25 23.51
C ASN A 1002 6.83 34.33 24.20
N PRO A 1003 5.60 34.80 24.54
CA PRO A 1003 4.67 34.06 25.43
C PRO A 1003 3.88 32.90 24.80
N PHE A 1004 3.94 32.69 23.48
CA PHE A 1004 3.17 31.64 22.78
C PHE A 1004 4.01 30.47 22.25
N ASP A 1005 5.32 30.48 22.48
CA ASP A 1005 6.19 29.34 22.14
C ASP A 1005 6.15 28.29 23.26
N SER A 1006 5.92 27.02 22.90
CA SER A 1006 5.31 25.98 23.74
C SER A 1006 6.24 25.38 24.81
N ARG A 1007 6.80 26.20 25.70
CA ARG A 1007 7.86 25.81 26.65
C ARG A 1007 7.41 25.00 27.88
N CYS A 1008 6.14 24.59 27.94
CA CYS A 1008 5.68 23.49 28.79
C CYS A 1008 6.06 22.11 28.23
N SER A 1009 6.46 21.99 26.96
CA SER A 1009 6.97 20.73 26.43
C SER A 1009 8.38 20.43 26.95
N VAL A 1010 8.61 19.18 27.37
CA VAL A 1010 9.98 18.63 27.48
C VAL A 1010 10.55 18.44 26.06
N PRO A 1011 11.82 18.76 25.79
CA PRO A 1011 12.42 18.50 24.47
C PRO A 1011 12.26 17.03 24.07
N ALA A 1012 11.94 16.75 22.80
CA ALA A 1012 11.75 15.38 22.30
C ALA A 1012 12.96 14.47 22.58
N ASN A 1013 14.17 15.04 22.52
CA ASN A 1013 15.42 14.34 22.83
C ASN A 1013 15.49 13.90 24.30
N HIS A 1014 14.94 14.68 25.24
CA HIS A 1014 14.92 14.36 26.68
C HIS A 1014 13.82 13.34 27.03
N ILE A 1015 12.72 13.34 26.29
CA ILE A 1015 11.63 12.36 26.41
C ILE A 1015 12.13 10.94 26.07
N HIS A 1016 12.92 10.80 25.00
CA HIS A 1016 13.35 9.50 24.50
C HIS A 1016 14.69 9.03 25.09
N ASN A 1017 15.53 9.93 25.58
CA ASN A 1017 16.82 9.58 26.18
C ASN A 1017 16.66 9.10 27.64
N LEU A 1018 16.61 7.78 27.83
CA LEU A 1018 16.55 7.15 29.15
C LEU A 1018 17.82 7.31 30.00
N ALA A 1019 18.94 7.75 29.42
CA ALA A 1019 20.17 8.03 30.17
C ALA A 1019 20.16 9.39 30.90
N LEU A 1020 19.23 10.29 30.56
CA LEU A 1020 18.96 11.49 31.36
C LEU A 1020 18.05 11.11 32.52
N ASP A 1021 18.55 10.97 33.74
CA ASP A 1021 17.74 10.56 34.91
C ASP A 1021 16.53 11.48 35.18
N ASP A 1022 16.68 12.77 34.86
CA ASP A 1022 15.62 13.77 34.97
C ASP A 1022 15.40 14.49 33.62
N PRO A 1023 14.25 14.30 32.97
CA PRO A 1023 13.97 14.95 31.70
C PRO A 1023 13.50 16.42 31.85
N PHE A 1024 13.17 16.89 33.06
CA PHE A 1024 12.70 18.26 33.30
C PHE A 1024 13.80 19.23 33.74
N ASP A 1025 14.94 18.73 34.23
CA ASP A 1025 16.04 19.59 34.65
C ASP A 1025 16.80 20.17 33.45
N ARG A 1026 16.78 21.50 33.31
CA ARG A 1026 17.39 22.23 32.18
C ARG A 1026 18.80 22.76 32.49
N SER A 1027 19.30 22.65 33.73
CA SER A 1027 20.65 23.13 34.10
C SER A 1027 21.82 22.33 33.52
N SER A 1028 21.56 21.25 32.78
CA SER A 1028 22.56 20.50 32.01
C SER A 1028 23.00 21.18 30.70
N HIS A 1029 22.33 22.25 30.27
CA HIS A 1029 22.63 22.96 29.01
C HIS A 1029 23.79 23.98 29.11
N ALA A 1030 24.93 23.58 29.65
CA ALA A 1030 26.20 24.29 29.44
C ALA A 1030 26.92 23.85 28.14
N THR A 1031 26.53 22.71 27.56
CA THR A 1031 27.26 22.07 26.43
C THR A 1031 26.33 21.43 25.39
N CYS A 1032 25.38 22.20 24.85
CA CYS A 1032 24.71 21.93 23.55
C CYS A 1032 23.99 23.19 23.04
N GLN A 1033 24.77 24.16 22.55
CA GLN A 1033 24.35 24.95 21.38
C GLN A 1033 24.95 24.26 20.14
N SER A 1034 24.30 24.42 18.98
CA SER A 1034 24.51 23.69 17.72
C SER A 1034 24.34 22.17 17.77
N ASP A 1035 23.10 21.70 17.55
CA ASP A 1035 22.71 20.86 16.39
C ASP A 1035 21.19 20.67 16.31
#